data_AF-A0A535Z7U0-F1
#
_entry.id   AF-A0A535Z7U0-F1
#
_cell.length_a   1.000
_cell.length_b   1.000
_cell.length_c   1.000
_cell.angle_alpha   90.00
_cell.angle_beta   90.00
_cell.angle_gamma   90.00
#
_symmetry.space_group_name_H-M   'P 1'
#
loop_
_entity.id
_entity.type
_entity.pdbx_description
1 polymer ?
#
loop_
_entity_poly.entity_id
_entity_poly.type
_entity_poly.pdbx_seq_one_letter_code
_entity_poly.pdbx_strand_id
1 'polypeptide(L)'
;MKRRARAGRTARQIAPVGNGRVIAYFFARENETLSYVRGTNVLRIGEGRYAAVDDEIRLGDFDLPPLGGATRAAIVEDIPNLSDLDAVQATYARSVLVIAQHQMPTGEFIAIDQEGEDVLMANALDVCGERGAAEAFFDWALSHRRLDGLLMWGLEQHLRFAHGSKLRERYERLKGGPGPELAVTPPALPKANVEALRTALQRRSSLDLFIGNDGIDLAAHARFLLAVHELIPTIGGGEDFFFEHQAHAQDIHRGRALYGGAFHGGLTAAGSDPAREVDVRADLGPSTVTQEPAARGRYRIRVETGSGRLWASSSDPRPGGQEFALGAEADPPDWTRDAVIYQLMVDRFARSDGALPAPGSATALYGGTLDGVRDHLDHIAGLGCNVLWLTPVHQTPSHHGYDHEDFFKVEPRYGGEVALKRLIESAHAGGMRVLLDFVPNHTGRGHHLFRDAIAQGGEAAEFYRFWQWPHYYRCFADVISLPQLDTGNRRVQRYLIEAAQHWVTEYGADGVRCDHVAGVDPAFWIELRRGLRAAKPDALVLGEATGHFDWLARYAGRLDAIFDFDFAHMARETFARRRMGLVDFAAWMDAHDTALPGLALATLLDNHDMNRFLWMARGDTERLKLAATLLMTLPGMPVIYYGTEVGLTQRHDGVAENAEARLPMLWGADQDHDLLAHFQKLGRLRAESPALRRGSRRTLSVDADRLVYERVLGEERVVVSLNVKTSGWSVVDGSGRDRLGQDDVLGVGPDQRPG
;
A
#
# COMPACT_ATOMS: atom_id res chain seq x y z
N MET A 1 -5.13 -52.58 1.54
CA MET A 1 -6.38 -53.32 1.77
C MET A 1 -6.95 -53.74 0.41
N LYS A 2 -7.02 -55.05 0.11
CA LYS A 2 -7.49 -55.61 -1.18
C LYS A 2 -9.02 -55.76 -1.15
N ARG A 3 -9.76 -55.18 -2.11
CA ARG A 3 -11.16 -55.54 -2.40
C ARG A 3 -11.24 -56.25 -3.75
N ARG A 4 -11.81 -57.46 -3.78
CA ARG A 4 -12.17 -58.21 -4.99
C ARG A 4 -13.56 -57.75 -5.47
N ALA A 5 -13.71 -57.51 -6.78
CA ALA A 5 -15.00 -57.28 -7.43
C ALA A 5 -15.52 -58.57 -8.08
N ARG A 6 -16.85 -58.72 -8.18
CA ARG A 6 -17.56 -59.85 -8.84
C ARG A 6 -17.75 -59.60 -10.35
N ALA A 7 -17.84 -60.68 -11.12
CA ALA A 7 -18.02 -60.77 -12.58
C ALA A 7 -18.97 -59.74 -13.21
N GLY A 8 -18.55 -59.18 -14.35
CA GLY A 8 -19.46 -58.50 -15.30
C GLY A 8 -19.58 -56.98 -15.19
N ARG A 9 -18.71 -56.29 -14.44
CA ARG A 9 -18.65 -54.82 -14.43
C ARG A 9 -17.24 -54.31 -14.73
N THR A 10 -17.17 -53.24 -15.52
CA THR A 10 -15.98 -52.41 -15.74
C THR A 10 -15.39 -52.02 -14.39
N ALA A 11 -14.20 -52.53 -14.07
CA ALA A 11 -13.53 -52.20 -12.82
C ALA A 11 -12.61 -50.99 -13.05
N ARG A 12 -12.92 -49.87 -12.40
CA ARG A 12 -12.06 -48.69 -12.35
C ARG A 12 -10.95 -48.97 -11.32
N GLN A 13 -9.72 -49.16 -11.77
CA GLN A 13 -8.56 -49.19 -10.90
C GLN A 13 -7.57 -48.10 -11.30
N ILE A 14 -7.07 -47.39 -10.28
CA ILE A 14 -6.04 -46.36 -10.42
C ILE A 14 -4.71 -47.05 -10.13
N ALA A 15 -3.83 -47.13 -11.13
CA ALA A 15 -2.47 -47.61 -10.96
C ALA A 15 -1.49 -46.44 -11.17
N PRO A 16 -0.43 -46.33 -10.35
CA PRO A 16 0.58 -45.30 -10.52
C PRO A 16 1.44 -45.60 -11.77
N VAL A 17 1.66 -44.59 -12.61
CA VAL A 17 2.55 -44.66 -13.77
C VAL A 17 3.48 -43.45 -13.70
N GLY A 18 4.71 -43.64 -13.23
CA GLY A 18 5.63 -42.53 -12.96
C GLY A 18 5.07 -41.52 -11.95
N ASN A 19 5.40 -40.24 -12.12
CA ASN A 19 4.99 -39.15 -11.23
C ASN A 19 3.54 -38.65 -11.45
N GLY A 20 2.69 -39.44 -12.13
CA GLY A 20 1.27 -39.16 -12.32
C GLY A 20 0.37 -40.39 -12.17
N ARG A 21 -0.92 -40.17 -11.88
CA ARG A 21 -1.97 -41.22 -11.86
C ARG A 21 -2.82 -41.11 -13.13
N VAL A 22 -2.85 -42.15 -13.94
CA VAL A 22 -3.77 -42.25 -15.09
C VAL A 22 -4.97 -43.12 -14.72
N ILE A 23 -6.18 -42.71 -15.10
CA ILE A 23 -7.36 -43.58 -15.10
C ILE A 23 -7.46 -44.22 -16.47
N ALA A 24 -7.31 -45.53 -16.54
CA ALA A 24 -7.49 -46.27 -17.77
C ALA A 24 -8.64 -47.28 -17.62
N TYR A 25 -9.43 -47.43 -18.69
CA TYR A 25 -10.57 -48.34 -18.75
C TYR A 25 -10.16 -49.57 -19.56
N PHE A 26 -10.10 -50.73 -18.92
CA PHE A 26 -9.73 -51.98 -19.59
C PHE A 26 -10.79 -53.06 -19.36
N PHE A 27 -11.00 -53.90 -20.38
CA PHE A 27 -11.76 -55.14 -20.28
C PHE A 27 -10.79 -56.29 -19.96
N ALA A 28 -10.44 -56.45 -18.69
CA ALA A 28 -9.73 -57.65 -18.25
C ALA A 28 -10.74 -58.79 -18.02
N ARG A 29 -10.39 -60.02 -18.42
CA ARG A 29 -11.19 -61.21 -18.06
C ARG A 29 -10.99 -61.51 -16.57
N GLU A 30 -11.94 -62.20 -15.95
CA GLU A 30 -11.88 -62.50 -14.52
C GLU A 30 -10.57 -63.18 -14.13
N ASN A 31 -9.91 -62.64 -13.09
CA ASN A 31 -8.66 -63.11 -12.47
C ASN A 31 -7.33 -62.83 -13.21
N GLU A 32 -7.28 -61.99 -14.24
CA GLU A 32 -6.00 -61.55 -14.83
C GLU A 32 -5.30 -60.46 -13.99
N THR A 33 -3.96 -60.53 -13.89
CA THR A 33 -3.14 -59.60 -13.09
C THR A 33 -2.40 -58.64 -14.02
N LEU A 34 -2.49 -57.33 -13.77
CA LEU A 34 -1.85 -56.28 -14.56
C LEU A 34 -0.58 -55.79 -13.86
N SER A 35 0.52 -55.67 -14.61
CA SER A 35 1.78 -55.14 -14.08
C SER A 35 2.50 -54.25 -15.10
N TYR A 36 2.95 -53.08 -14.65
CA TYR A 36 3.69 -52.12 -15.47
C TYR A 36 5.14 -52.57 -15.67
N VAL A 37 5.62 -52.50 -16.90
CA VAL A 37 7.02 -52.79 -17.20
C VAL A 37 7.79 -51.48 -17.05
N ARG A 38 8.58 -51.40 -15.98
CA ARG A 38 9.25 -50.16 -15.57
C ARG A 38 10.18 -49.65 -16.68
N GLY A 39 9.97 -48.40 -17.10
CA GLY A 39 10.81 -47.74 -18.10
C GLY A 39 10.37 -47.92 -19.56
N THR A 40 9.19 -48.50 -19.80
CA THR A 40 8.61 -48.60 -21.15
C THR A 40 7.18 -48.05 -21.19
N ASN A 41 6.66 -47.90 -22.40
CA ASN A 41 5.26 -47.60 -22.69
C ASN A 41 4.38 -48.87 -22.78
N VAL A 42 4.78 -49.96 -22.13
CA VAL A 42 4.17 -51.29 -22.29
C VAL A 42 3.60 -51.82 -20.97
N LEU A 43 2.36 -52.33 -21.00
CA LEU A 43 1.71 -53.02 -19.87
C LEU A 43 1.73 -54.54 -20.07
N ARG A 44 2.04 -55.30 -19.02
CA ARG A 44 1.99 -56.77 -19.01
C ARG A 44 0.66 -57.27 -18.42
N ILE A 45 -0.06 -58.10 -19.17
CA ILE A 45 -1.42 -58.59 -18.85
C ILE A 45 -1.41 -60.11 -18.63
N GLY A 46 -1.14 -60.52 -17.38
CA GLY A 46 -0.89 -61.92 -17.03
C GLY A 46 0.49 -62.41 -17.49
N GLU A 47 0.72 -63.72 -17.43
CA GLU A 47 1.99 -64.29 -17.90
C GLU A 47 2.05 -64.30 -19.44
N GLY A 48 3.05 -63.62 -20.00
CA GLY A 48 3.42 -63.74 -21.41
C GLY A 48 2.69 -62.85 -22.43
N ARG A 49 1.79 -61.95 -22.01
CA ARG A 49 1.12 -61.00 -22.92
C ARG A 49 1.41 -59.55 -22.58
N TYR A 50 1.58 -58.71 -23.60
CA TYR A 50 1.98 -57.31 -23.50
C TYR A 50 1.15 -56.41 -24.44
N ALA A 51 0.90 -55.17 -24.03
CA ALA A 51 0.25 -54.15 -24.85
C ALA A 51 1.03 -52.83 -24.79
N ALA A 52 1.35 -52.24 -25.95
CA ALA A 52 2.09 -50.98 -26.07
C ALA A 52 1.15 -49.77 -26.09
N VAL A 53 1.69 -48.61 -25.70
CA VAL A 53 1.04 -47.30 -25.75
C VAL A 53 1.89 -46.41 -26.68
N ASP A 54 1.52 -46.32 -27.96
CA ASP A 54 2.22 -45.50 -28.99
C ASP A 54 2.14 -43.99 -28.61
N ASP A 55 3.13 -43.08 -28.74
CA ASP A 55 4.45 -43.02 -29.41
C ASP A 55 5.48 -42.15 -28.60
N GLU A 56 6.78 -42.30 -28.89
CA GLU A 56 8.01 -41.72 -28.23
C GLU A 56 8.21 -40.19 -28.36
N ILE A 57 8.91 -39.55 -27.38
CA ILE A 57 10.05 -38.61 -27.63
C ILE A 57 11.14 -38.78 -26.52
N ARG A 58 12.40 -38.89 -26.96
CA ARG A 58 13.63 -38.88 -26.14
C ARG A 58 14.18 -37.47 -25.99
N LEU A 59 14.66 -37.12 -24.80
CA LEU A 59 15.44 -35.89 -24.54
C LEU A 59 16.90 -36.14 -24.93
N GLY A 60 17.44 -35.31 -25.83
CA GLY A 60 18.87 -35.23 -26.11
C GLY A 60 19.57 -34.28 -25.12
N ASP A 61 20.89 -34.47 -24.96
CA ASP A 61 21.74 -33.68 -24.08
C ASP A 61 21.70 -32.19 -24.43
N PHE A 62 21.03 -31.41 -23.59
CA PHE A 62 21.05 -29.95 -23.60
C PHE A 62 21.62 -29.49 -22.27
N ASP A 63 22.84 -28.96 -22.28
CA ASP A 63 23.37 -28.21 -21.14
C ASP A 63 22.52 -26.94 -20.98
N LEU A 64 21.72 -26.89 -19.92
CA LEU A 64 21.00 -25.68 -19.54
C LEU A 64 22.03 -24.61 -19.12
N PRO A 65 22.03 -23.40 -19.70
CA PRO A 65 22.85 -22.34 -19.15
C PRO A 65 22.29 -21.94 -17.76
N PRO A 66 23.16 -21.61 -16.80
CA PRO A 66 22.74 -21.10 -15.51
C PRO A 66 22.20 -19.68 -15.72
N LEU A 67 20.89 -19.52 -15.80
CA LEU A 67 20.27 -18.20 -15.80
C LEU A 67 19.74 -17.89 -14.40
N GLY A 68 20.67 -17.85 -13.45
CA GLY A 68 20.61 -16.84 -12.40
C GLY A 68 21.24 -15.57 -12.96
N GLY A 69 20.43 -14.57 -13.34
CA GLY A 69 20.91 -13.19 -13.41
C GLY A 69 21.23 -12.55 -14.78
N ALA A 70 20.81 -13.07 -15.94
CA ALA A 70 20.93 -12.29 -17.18
C ALA A 70 19.65 -11.46 -17.44
N THR A 71 19.77 -10.13 -17.53
CA THR A 71 18.71 -9.18 -17.91
C THR A 71 18.43 -9.09 -19.40
N ARG A 72 17.18 -8.76 -19.80
CA ARG A 72 16.84 -8.42 -21.20
C ARG A 72 17.77 -7.34 -21.77
N ALA A 73 18.24 -6.42 -20.93
CA ALA A 73 19.14 -5.34 -21.31
C ALA A 73 20.61 -5.77 -21.51
N ALA A 74 21.14 -6.73 -20.73
CA ALA A 74 22.44 -7.34 -21.02
C ALA A 74 22.44 -8.07 -22.37
N ILE A 75 21.28 -8.59 -22.78
CA ILE A 75 21.09 -9.24 -24.09
C ILE A 75 20.94 -8.20 -25.22
N VAL A 76 20.41 -7.00 -24.93
CA VAL A 76 20.27 -5.88 -25.89
C VAL A 76 21.59 -5.14 -26.09
N GLU A 77 22.44 -5.01 -25.07
CA GLU A 77 23.80 -4.46 -25.17
C GLU A 77 24.72 -5.31 -26.07
N ASP A 78 24.46 -6.61 -26.15
CA ASP A 78 25.15 -7.54 -27.06
C ASP A 78 24.61 -7.51 -28.50
N ILE A 79 23.59 -6.69 -28.82
CA ILE A 79 23.10 -6.49 -30.18
C ILE A 79 23.92 -5.36 -30.83
N PRO A 80 24.88 -5.67 -31.74
CA PRO A 80 25.83 -4.68 -32.25
C PRO A 80 25.16 -3.57 -33.06
N ASN A 81 23.93 -3.83 -33.54
CA ASN A 81 23.12 -2.91 -34.31
C ASN A 81 21.61 -3.18 -34.06
N LEU A 82 20.90 -2.22 -33.48
CA LEU A 82 19.47 -2.32 -33.15
C LEU A 82 18.53 -2.32 -34.37
N SER A 83 19.06 -2.19 -35.59
CA SER A 83 18.29 -2.43 -36.83
C SER A 83 18.31 -3.89 -37.29
N ASP A 84 19.03 -4.78 -36.59
CA ASP A 84 19.04 -6.22 -36.85
C ASP A 84 17.79 -6.88 -36.25
N LEU A 85 16.78 -7.06 -37.10
CA LEU A 85 15.48 -7.60 -36.74
C LEU A 85 15.55 -9.02 -36.17
N ASP A 86 16.50 -9.85 -36.60
CA ASP A 86 16.61 -11.24 -36.14
C ASP A 86 17.21 -11.32 -34.73
N ALA A 87 18.15 -10.44 -34.39
CA ALA A 87 18.74 -10.33 -33.05
C ALA A 87 17.74 -9.79 -32.01
N VAL A 88 16.91 -8.82 -32.42
CA VAL A 88 15.81 -8.29 -31.59
C VAL A 88 14.73 -9.35 -31.37
N GLN A 89 14.36 -10.11 -32.42
CA GLN A 89 13.39 -11.21 -32.34
C GLN A 89 13.87 -12.34 -31.42
N ALA A 90 15.14 -12.75 -31.49
CA ALA A 90 15.71 -13.79 -30.64
C ALA A 90 15.72 -13.40 -29.14
N THR A 91 15.99 -12.13 -28.84
CA THR A 91 16.00 -11.56 -27.48
C THR A 91 14.59 -11.45 -26.90
N TYR A 92 13.63 -11.06 -27.73
CA TYR A 92 12.22 -10.97 -27.40
C TYR A 92 11.55 -12.36 -27.25
N ALA A 93 11.97 -13.38 -28.00
CA ALA A 93 11.54 -14.76 -27.82
C ALA A 93 12.04 -15.36 -26.49
N ARG A 94 13.27 -15.06 -26.07
CA ARG A 94 13.83 -15.49 -24.77
C ARG A 94 13.11 -14.86 -23.57
N SER A 95 12.73 -13.60 -23.72
CA SER A 95 11.94 -12.81 -22.78
C SER A 95 10.55 -13.38 -22.49
N VAL A 96 9.97 -14.01 -23.50
CA VAL A 96 8.71 -14.75 -23.49
C VAL A 96 8.91 -16.18 -22.95
N LEU A 97 10.06 -16.80 -23.18
CA LEU A 97 10.41 -18.11 -22.61
C LEU A 97 10.63 -18.07 -21.09
N VAL A 98 11.06 -16.94 -20.52
CA VAL A 98 11.10 -16.72 -19.06
C VAL A 98 9.69 -16.76 -18.46
N ILE A 99 8.68 -16.23 -19.16
CA ILE A 99 7.26 -16.36 -18.79
C ILE A 99 6.81 -17.83 -18.88
N ALA A 100 7.35 -18.59 -19.83
CA ALA A 100 7.08 -20.03 -19.99
C ALA A 100 7.79 -20.94 -18.97
N GLN A 101 8.88 -20.48 -18.31
CA GLN A 101 9.60 -21.26 -17.28
C GLN A 101 8.82 -21.43 -15.96
N HIS A 102 7.68 -20.75 -15.81
CA HIS A 102 6.73 -20.94 -14.70
C HIS A 102 5.60 -21.92 -15.03
N GLN A 103 5.81 -22.79 -16.02
CA GLN A 103 4.92 -23.90 -16.36
C GLN A 103 5.40 -25.20 -15.72
N MET A 104 4.46 -26.08 -15.41
CA MET A 104 4.80 -27.48 -15.13
C MET A 104 5.36 -28.15 -16.39
N PRO A 105 6.12 -29.26 -16.27
CA PRO A 105 6.67 -30.00 -17.43
C PRO A 105 5.63 -30.48 -18.46
N THR A 106 4.33 -30.34 -18.16
CA THR A 106 3.18 -30.63 -19.03
C THR A 106 2.75 -29.46 -19.92
N GLY A 107 3.36 -28.28 -19.80
CA GLY A 107 2.98 -27.07 -20.55
C GLY A 107 1.78 -26.29 -19.97
N GLU A 108 1.31 -26.66 -18.77
CA GLU A 108 0.26 -25.94 -18.05
C GLU A 108 0.85 -24.99 -16.99
N PHE A 109 0.24 -23.80 -16.83
CA PHE A 109 0.53 -22.89 -15.70
C PHE A 109 -0.03 -23.47 -14.39
N ILE A 110 0.63 -23.17 -13.26
CA ILE A 110 0.33 -23.75 -11.94
C ILE A 110 -1.05 -23.27 -11.44
N ALA A 111 -2.05 -24.14 -11.60
CA ALA A 111 -3.42 -24.19 -11.06
C ALA A 111 -4.24 -22.88 -10.91
N ILE A 112 -5.35 -22.83 -11.67
CA ILE A 112 -6.37 -21.78 -11.76
C ILE A 112 -7.68 -22.36 -11.17
N ASP A 113 -8.41 -21.61 -10.34
CA ASP A 113 -9.75 -21.98 -9.87
C ASP A 113 -10.86 -21.53 -10.86
N GLN A 114 -12.11 -21.89 -10.57
CA GLN A 114 -13.19 -21.93 -11.57
C GLN A 114 -13.74 -20.57 -12.05
N GLU A 115 -13.18 -19.43 -11.60
CA GLU A 115 -13.54 -18.10 -12.11
C GLU A 115 -12.39 -17.34 -12.81
N GLY A 116 -11.17 -17.88 -12.82
CA GLY A 116 -10.22 -17.78 -13.95
C GLY A 116 -9.69 -16.43 -14.46
N GLU A 117 -10.12 -15.27 -13.95
CA GLU A 117 -9.70 -13.95 -14.48
C GLU A 117 -8.52 -13.32 -13.70
N ASP A 118 -8.40 -13.54 -12.40
CA ASP A 118 -7.50 -12.74 -11.54
C ASP A 118 -6.01 -13.11 -11.61
N VAL A 119 -5.67 -14.38 -11.81
CA VAL A 119 -4.26 -14.84 -11.74
C VAL A 119 -3.49 -14.53 -13.02
N LEU A 120 -4.17 -14.56 -14.16
CA LEU A 120 -3.59 -14.19 -15.45
C LEU A 120 -3.45 -12.67 -15.55
N MET A 121 -4.43 -11.93 -15.02
CA MET A 121 -4.39 -10.48 -14.89
C MET A 121 -3.26 -10.03 -13.97
N ALA A 122 -3.10 -10.63 -12.79
CA ALA A 122 -2.04 -10.29 -11.86
C ALA A 122 -0.64 -10.56 -12.42
N ASN A 123 -0.44 -11.62 -13.21
CA ASN A 123 0.83 -11.93 -13.87
C ASN A 123 1.08 -11.06 -15.11
N ALA A 124 0.05 -10.75 -15.90
CA ALA A 124 0.16 -9.82 -17.01
C ALA A 124 0.42 -8.39 -16.49
N LEU A 125 -0.14 -8.02 -15.33
CA LEU A 125 0.11 -6.76 -14.64
C LEU A 125 1.49 -6.73 -13.95
N ASP A 126 2.04 -7.84 -13.45
CA ASP A 126 3.43 -7.89 -12.96
C ASP A 126 4.45 -7.73 -14.11
N VAL A 127 4.12 -8.22 -15.31
CA VAL A 127 4.98 -8.13 -16.51
C VAL A 127 4.76 -6.84 -17.31
N CYS A 128 3.55 -6.26 -17.27
CA CYS A 128 3.22 -4.96 -17.88
C CYS A 128 3.33 -3.79 -16.88
N GLY A 129 3.57 -4.09 -15.60
CA GLY A 129 3.63 -3.15 -14.47
C GLY A 129 4.86 -2.24 -14.49
N GLU A 130 5.74 -2.37 -15.47
CA GLU A 130 6.77 -1.37 -15.70
C GLU A 130 6.19 -0.21 -16.49
N ARG A 131 5.64 0.80 -15.79
CA ARG A 131 5.31 2.10 -16.41
C ARG A 131 6.45 2.63 -17.28
N GLY A 132 7.71 2.33 -16.93
CA GLY A 132 8.89 2.67 -17.74
C GLY A 132 9.03 1.94 -19.07
N ALA A 133 8.59 0.69 -19.18
CA ALA A 133 8.59 -0.05 -20.44
C ALA A 133 7.50 0.46 -21.40
N ALA A 134 6.32 0.77 -20.84
CA ALA A 134 5.25 1.43 -21.59
C ALA A 134 5.63 2.85 -22.02
N GLU A 135 6.24 3.64 -21.13
CA GLU A 135 6.74 4.98 -21.44
C GLU A 135 7.83 4.93 -22.53
N ALA A 136 8.78 4.01 -22.44
CA ALA A 136 9.81 3.80 -23.46
C ALA A 136 9.21 3.32 -24.79
N PHE A 137 8.19 2.46 -24.77
CA PHE A 137 7.45 2.05 -25.96
C PHE A 137 6.75 3.23 -26.64
N PHE A 138 6.04 4.06 -25.88
CA PHE A 138 5.36 5.22 -26.43
C PHE A 138 6.35 6.27 -26.92
N ASP A 139 7.46 6.50 -26.22
CA ASP A 139 8.50 7.44 -26.66
C ASP A 139 9.19 6.95 -27.94
N TRP A 140 9.45 5.64 -28.05
CA TRP A 140 9.91 5.01 -29.29
C TRP A 140 8.87 5.14 -30.41
N ALA A 141 7.60 4.81 -30.14
CA ALA A 141 6.53 4.83 -31.13
C ALA A 141 6.27 6.24 -31.66
N LEU A 142 6.24 7.26 -30.80
CA LEU A 142 6.13 8.66 -31.21
C LEU A 142 7.34 9.16 -32.03
N SER A 143 8.48 8.46 -31.95
CA SER A 143 9.72 8.83 -32.64
C SER A 143 9.93 8.05 -33.95
N HIS A 144 9.27 6.90 -34.13
CA HIS A 144 9.54 5.97 -35.24
C HIS A 144 8.29 5.49 -36.00
N ARG A 145 7.08 5.80 -35.52
CA ARG A 145 5.81 5.45 -36.19
C ARG A 145 5.07 6.70 -36.66
N ARG A 146 4.22 6.52 -37.67
CA ARG A 146 3.26 7.55 -38.07
C ARG A 146 2.18 7.62 -37.00
N LEU A 147 1.85 8.84 -36.56
CA LEU A 147 0.77 9.08 -35.60
C LEU A 147 -0.56 8.57 -36.18
N ASP A 148 -1.25 7.73 -35.42
CA ASP A 148 -2.61 7.30 -35.72
C ASP A 148 -3.49 7.37 -34.46
N GLY A 149 -4.81 7.33 -34.65
CA GLY A 149 -5.77 7.49 -33.56
C GLY A 149 -5.70 6.39 -32.49
N LEU A 150 -5.19 5.19 -32.83
CA LEU A 150 -5.06 4.07 -31.90
C LEU A 150 -3.85 4.27 -30.99
N LEU A 151 -2.71 4.67 -31.57
CA LEU A 151 -1.51 5.01 -30.83
C LEU A 151 -1.77 6.20 -29.88
N MET A 152 -2.48 7.22 -30.37
CA MET A 152 -2.82 8.40 -29.58
C MET A 152 -3.82 8.09 -28.46
N TRP A 153 -4.80 7.20 -28.70
CA TRP A 153 -5.72 6.74 -27.66
C TRP A 153 -5.02 5.89 -26.60
N GLY A 154 -4.18 4.92 -27.00
CA GLY A 154 -3.40 4.11 -26.07
C GLY A 154 -2.41 4.93 -25.25
N LEU A 155 -1.78 5.93 -25.88
CA LEU A 155 -0.93 6.90 -25.20
C LEU A 155 -1.73 7.75 -24.19
N GLU A 156 -2.93 8.20 -24.55
CA GLU A 156 -3.82 8.91 -23.62
C GLU A 156 -4.19 8.02 -22.42
N GLN A 157 -4.53 6.74 -22.64
CA GLN A 157 -4.85 5.80 -21.56
C GLN A 157 -3.65 5.56 -20.63
N HIS A 158 -2.47 5.35 -21.20
CA HIS A 158 -1.23 5.21 -20.42
C HIS A 158 -0.91 6.47 -19.62
N LEU A 159 -1.05 7.63 -20.26
CA LEU A 159 -0.83 8.90 -19.62
C LEU A 159 -1.85 9.18 -18.52
N ARG A 160 -3.10 8.69 -18.54
CA ARG A 160 -4.06 8.89 -17.41
C ARG A 160 -3.46 8.54 -16.04
N PHE A 161 -2.50 7.63 -15.98
CA PHE A 161 -1.84 7.18 -14.76
C PHE A 161 -0.36 7.62 -14.64
N ALA A 162 0.18 8.34 -15.64
CA ALA A 162 1.57 8.83 -15.68
C ALA A 162 1.62 10.36 -15.84
N HIS A 163 1.60 11.08 -14.71
CA HIS A 163 1.74 12.54 -14.65
C HIS A 163 3.21 12.97 -14.52
N GLY A 164 3.55 14.15 -15.05
CA GLY A 164 4.91 14.73 -14.94
C GLY A 164 5.98 14.18 -15.90
N SER A 165 5.64 13.26 -16.80
CA SER A 165 6.59 12.75 -17.79
C SER A 165 6.81 13.71 -18.96
N LYS A 166 8.00 13.70 -19.56
CA LYS A 166 8.27 14.39 -20.84
C LYS A 166 7.32 13.92 -21.96
N LEU A 167 6.84 12.67 -21.83
CA LEU A 167 5.86 12.07 -22.73
C LEU A 167 4.48 12.76 -22.64
N ARG A 168 4.06 13.23 -21.45
CA ARG A 168 2.84 14.04 -21.29
C ARG A 168 2.92 15.35 -22.07
N GLU A 169 3.99 16.12 -21.88
CA GLU A 169 4.17 17.39 -22.59
C GLU A 169 4.19 17.19 -24.11
N ARG A 170 4.80 16.09 -24.57
CA ARG A 170 4.84 15.72 -25.97
C ARG A 170 3.44 15.35 -26.48
N TYR A 171 2.66 14.58 -25.72
CA TYR A 171 1.27 14.26 -26.04
C TYR A 171 0.39 15.51 -26.15
N GLU A 172 0.47 16.45 -25.20
CA GLU A 172 -0.32 17.70 -25.24
C GLU A 172 0.04 18.58 -26.44
N ARG A 173 1.34 18.66 -26.81
CA ARG A 173 1.78 19.33 -28.04
C ARG A 173 1.22 18.66 -29.30
N LEU A 174 1.18 17.34 -29.33
CA LEU A 174 0.66 16.56 -30.46
C LEU A 174 -0.86 16.68 -30.60
N LYS A 175 -1.58 16.75 -29.47
CA LYS A 175 -3.02 16.98 -29.40
C LYS A 175 -3.44 18.37 -29.90
N GLY A 176 -2.62 19.39 -29.67
CA GLY A 176 -2.87 20.76 -30.13
C GLY A 176 -2.33 21.10 -31.54
N GLY A 177 -1.59 20.19 -32.18
CA GLY A 177 -0.99 20.37 -33.51
C GLY A 177 -1.83 19.78 -34.66
N PRO A 178 -1.37 19.88 -35.92
CA PRO A 178 -1.98 19.22 -37.08
C PRO A 178 -1.71 17.69 -37.04
N GLY A 179 -2.26 17.00 -36.05
CA GLY A 179 -2.22 15.55 -35.88
C GLY A 179 -3.58 14.90 -36.18
N PRO A 180 -3.65 13.56 -36.23
CA PRO A 180 -4.93 12.85 -36.38
C PRO A 180 -5.87 13.14 -35.21
N GLU A 181 -7.17 13.30 -35.46
CA GLU A 181 -8.18 13.47 -34.41
C GLU A 181 -8.13 12.30 -33.41
N LEU A 182 -8.10 12.64 -32.11
CA LEU A 182 -8.23 11.66 -31.03
C LEU A 182 -9.56 10.92 -31.19
N ALA A 183 -9.52 9.59 -31.24
CA ALA A 183 -10.74 8.80 -31.26
C ALA A 183 -11.51 9.01 -29.95
N VAL A 184 -12.68 9.64 -30.03
CA VAL A 184 -13.56 9.98 -28.89
C VAL A 184 -14.14 8.73 -28.21
N THR A 185 -14.01 7.58 -28.84
CA THR A 185 -14.54 6.29 -28.38
C THR A 185 -13.47 5.23 -28.64
N PRO A 186 -13.26 4.24 -27.74
CA PRO A 186 -12.38 3.11 -28.04
C PRO A 186 -12.78 2.55 -29.41
N PRO A 187 -11.83 2.42 -30.36
CA PRO A 187 -12.17 1.88 -31.66
C PRO A 187 -12.75 0.49 -31.43
N ALA A 188 -13.93 0.22 -32.03
CA ALA A 188 -14.57 -1.07 -31.92
C ALA A 188 -13.58 -2.13 -32.40
N LEU A 189 -12.98 -2.86 -31.46
CA LEU A 189 -12.11 -3.99 -31.78
C LEU A 189 -12.98 -4.95 -32.59
N PRO A 190 -12.55 -5.36 -33.80
CA PRO A 190 -13.33 -6.29 -34.59
C PRO A 190 -13.68 -7.47 -33.70
N LYS A 191 -14.97 -7.83 -33.59
CA LYS A 191 -15.41 -8.93 -32.71
C LYS A 191 -14.60 -10.20 -32.95
N ALA A 192 -14.15 -10.42 -34.18
CA ALA A 192 -13.25 -11.49 -34.56
C ALA A 192 -11.89 -11.47 -33.83
N ASN A 193 -11.33 -10.30 -33.50
CA ASN A 193 -10.05 -10.16 -32.80
C ASN A 193 -10.20 -10.39 -31.30
N VAL A 194 -11.30 -9.92 -30.70
CA VAL A 194 -11.65 -10.21 -29.29
C VAL A 194 -11.95 -11.70 -29.12
N GLU A 195 -12.69 -12.28 -30.06
CA GLU A 195 -13.01 -13.70 -30.07
C GLU A 195 -11.77 -14.55 -30.37
N ALA A 196 -10.83 -14.09 -31.20
CA ALA A 196 -9.57 -14.76 -31.46
C ALA A 196 -8.63 -14.72 -30.24
N LEU A 197 -8.58 -13.61 -29.51
CA LEU A 197 -7.87 -13.50 -28.22
C LEU A 197 -8.49 -14.45 -27.18
N ARG A 198 -9.82 -14.46 -27.03
CA ARG A 198 -10.54 -15.45 -26.19
C ARG A 198 -10.28 -16.88 -26.61
N THR A 199 -10.33 -17.15 -27.90
CA THR A 199 -10.12 -18.48 -28.47
C THR A 199 -8.67 -18.94 -28.26
N ALA A 200 -7.69 -18.05 -28.38
CA ALA A 200 -6.28 -18.35 -28.11
C ALA A 200 -6.01 -18.55 -26.62
N LEU A 201 -6.64 -17.74 -25.74
CA LEU A 201 -6.67 -17.95 -24.28
C LEU A 201 -7.30 -19.30 -23.91
N GLN A 202 -8.35 -19.72 -24.60
CA GLN A 202 -9.05 -20.99 -24.40
C GLN A 202 -8.30 -22.21 -24.96
N ARG A 203 -7.45 -22.04 -25.98
CA ARG A 203 -6.73 -23.14 -26.67
C ARG A 203 -5.45 -23.61 -25.96
N ARG A 204 -5.04 -22.97 -24.85
CA ARG A 204 -3.97 -23.42 -23.93
C ARG A 204 -2.59 -23.76 -24.53
N SER A 205 -2.26 -23.42 -25.78
CA SER A 205 -0.86 -23.47 -26.25
C SER A 205 -0.60 -22.61 -27.49
N SER A 206 0.67 -22.23 -27.63
CA SER A 206 1.34 -21.46 -28.69
C SER A 206 1.32 -19.92 -28.57
N LEU A 207 2.55 -19.40 -28.50
CA LEU A 207 2.94 -17.99 -28.51
C LEU A 207 2.81 -17.32 -29.88
N ASP A 208 2.08 -17.95 -30.80
CA ASP A 208 1.91 -17.51 -32.19
C ASP A 208 1.07 -16.23 -32.33
N LEU A 209 0.50 -15.72 -31.23
CA LEU A 209 -0.34 -14.52 -31.20
C LEU A 209 0.40 -13.22 -31.59
N PHE A 210 1.73 -13.21 -31.52
CA PHE A 210 2.51 -11.99 -31.71
C PHE A 210 3.63 -12.12 -32.73
N ILE A 211 3.82 -13.28 -33.37
CA ILE A 211 4.93 -13.53 -34.27
C ILE A 211 4.38 -14.10 -35.58
N GLY A 212 4.51 -13.34 -36.66
CA GLY A 212 4.26 -13.79 -38.03
C GLY A 212 5.57 -14.07 -38.77
N ASN A 213 5.48 -14.51 -40.03
CA ASN A 213 6.64 -14.83 -40.86
C ASN A 213 7.59 -13.63 -41.11
N ASP A 214 7.13 -12.40 -40.86
CA ASP A 214 7.90 -11.15 -41.01
C ASP A 214 8.35 -10.56 -39.66
N GLY A 215 8.17 -11.28 -38.54
CA GLY A 215 8.53 -10.84 -37.19
C GLY A 215 7.35 -10.53 -36.28
N ILE A 216 7.60 -9.72 -35.23
CA ILE A 216 6.58 -9.40 -34.22
C ILE A 216 5.50 -8.48 -34.82
N ASP A 217 4.23 -8.89 -34.77
CA ASP A 217 3.10 -8.05 -35.16
C ASP A 217 2.84 -7.01 -34.05
N LEU A 218 3.50 -5.86 -34.19
CA LEU A 218 3.37 -4.73 -33.26
C LEU A 218 1.94 -4.18 -33.17
N ALA A 219 1.08 -4.42 -34.18
CA ALA A 219 -0.33 -4.06 -34.10
C ALA A 219 -1.14 -5.10 -33.32
N ALA A 220 -0.82 -6.39 -33.39
CA ALA A 220 -1.38 -7.42 -32.51
C ALA A 220 -0.93 -7.22 -31.06
N HIS A 221 0.33 -6.86 -30.84
CA HIS A 221 0.86 -6.55 -29.51
C HIS A 221 0.23 -5.28 -28.92
N ALA A 222 0.09 -4.20 -29.71
CA ALA A 222 -0.66 -3.02 -29.28
C ALA A 222 -2.11 -3.39 -28.92
N ARG A 223 -2.79 -4.22 -29.72
CA ARG A 223 -4.15 -4.69 -29.41
C ARG A 223 -4.22 -5.57 -28.17
N PHE A 224 -3.19 -6.36 -27.86
CA PHE A 224 -3.10 -7.12 -26.61
C PHE A 224 -2.96 -6.19 -25.40
N LEU A 225 -2.08 -5.19 -25.45
CA LEU A 225 -1.98 -4.19 -24.39
C LEU A 225 -3.30 -3.43 -24.21
N LEU A 226 -3.96 -3.06 -25.30
CA LEU A 226 -5.26 -2.38 -25.25
C LEU A 226 -6.38 -3.29 -24.72
N ALA A 227 -6.36 -4.59 -25.03
CA ALA A 227 -7.30 -5.57 -24.50
C ALA A 227 -7.05 -5.86 -23.01
N VAL A 228 -5.78 -5.97 -22.58
CA VAL A 228 -5.42 -6.05 -21.16
C VAL A 228 -5.91 -4.80 -20.44
N HIS A 229 -5.71 -3.60 -21.00
CA HIS A 229 -6.20 -2.35 -20.40
C HIS A 229 -7.73 -2.20 -20.37
N GLU A 230 -8.47 -2.77 -21.33
CA GLU A 230 -9.94 -2.85 -21.31
C GLU A 230 -10.48 -3.89 -20.31
N LEU A 231 -9.68 -4.92 -20.00
CA LEU A 231 -10.03 -5.97 -19.03
C LEU A 231 -9.56 -5.63 -17.61
N ILE A 232 -8.68 -4.65 -17.43
CA ILE A 232 -8.48 -4.00 -16.13
C ILE A 232 -9.86 -3.49 -15.72
N PRO A 233 -10.42 -3.94 -14.59
CA PRO A 233 -11.68 -3.41 -14.11
C PRO A 233 -11.56 -1.89 -14.12
N THR A 234 -12.59 -1.18 -14.60
CA THR A 234 -12.71 0.22 -14.22
C THR A 234 -12.80 0.23 -12.71
N ILE A 235 -11.65 0.35 -12.04
CA ILE A 235 -11.58 0.92 -10.71
C ILE A 235 -12.26 2.25 -10.96
N GLY A 236 -13.47 2.39 -10.42
CA GLY A 236 -14.12 3.68 -10.48
C GLY A 236 -13.06 4.67 -10.04
N GLY A 237 -12.92 5.79 -10.75
CA GLY A 237 -12.35 6.97 -10.11
C GLY A 237 -13.30 7.31 -8.97
N GLY A 238 -13.19 6.56 -7.88
CA GLY A 238 -14.05 6.58 -6.72
C GLY A 238 -13.41 7.53 -5.74
N GLU A 239 -14.27 8.30 -5.09
CA GLU A 239 -13.99 9.39 -4.16
C GLU A 239 -13.06 9.00 -2.97
N ASP A 240 -12.58 7.76 -2.91
CA ASP A 240 -11.74 7.09 -1.88
C ASP A 240 -10.62 6.21 -2.49
N PHE A 241 -9.99 6.63 -3.60
CA PHE A 241 -8.84 5.94 -4.25
C PHE A 241 -7.78 5.41 -3.28
N PHE A 242 -7.48 6.16 -2.21
CA PHE A 242 -6.56 5.75 -1.14
C PHE A 242 -6.96 4.44 -0.44
N PHE A 243 -8.25 4.27 -0.14
CA PHE A 243 -8.76 3.08 0.55
C PHE A 243 -8.87 1.90 -0.41
N GLU A 244 -9.45 2.11 -1.59
CA GLU A 244 -9.67 1.07 -2.59
C GLU A 244 -8.35 0.52 -3.12
N HIS A 245 -7.38 1.39 -3.42
CA HIS A 245 -6.07 0.97 -3.93
C HIS A 245 -5.28 0.14 -2.91
N GLN A 246 -5.24 0.58 -1.64
CA GLN A 246 -4.50 -0.15 -0.62
C GLN A 246 -5.17 -1.47 -0.24
N ALA A 247 -6.51 -1.52 -0.19
CA ALA A 247 -7.23 -2.78 0.02
C ALA A 247 -6.99 -3.76 -1.14
N HIS A 248 -7.06 -3.29 -2.38
CA HIS A 248 -6.78 -4.11 -3.56
C HIS A 248 -5.33 -4.60 -3.61
N ALA A 249 -4.35 -3.76 -3.27
CA ALA A 249 -2.95 -4.17 -3.15
C ALA A 249 -2.79 -5.26 -2.08
N GLN A 250 -3.47 -5.13 -0.95
CA GLN A 250 -3.47 -6.14 0.12
C GLN A 250 -4.12 -7.45 -0.32
N ASP A 251 -5.23 -7.40 -1.05
CA ASP A 251 -5.90 -8.60 -1.58
C ASP A 251 -5.07 -9.28 -2.66
N ILE A 252 -4.37 -8.52 -3.52
CA ILE A 252 -3.38 -9.05 -4.46
C ILE A 252 -2.24 -9.72 -3.70
N HIS A 253 -1.72 -9.11 -2.63
CA HIS A 253 -0.65 -9.70 -1.82
C HIS A 253 -1.09 -11.00 -1.12
N ARG A 254 -2.32 -11.05 -0.60
CA ARG A 254 -2.93 -12.28 -0.06
C ARG A 254 -3.15 -13.32 -1.15
N GLY A 255 -3.63 -12.91 -2.33
CA GLY A 255 -3.81 -13.75 -3.51
C GLY A 255 -2.50 -14.41 -3.94
N ARG A 256 -1.42 -13.64 -4.11
CA ARG A 256 -0.07 -14.16 -4.48
C ARG A 256 0.43 -15.23 -3.51
N ALA A 257 0.12 -15.11 -2.21
CA ALA A 257 0.45 -16.12 -1.22
C ALA A 257 -0.36 -17.43 -1.39
N LEU A 258 -1.65 -17.32 -1.74
CA LEU A 258 -2.53 -18.44 -2.06
C LEU A 258 -2.13 -19.18 -3.35
N TYR A 259 -1.29 -18.60 -4.20
CA TYR A 259 -0.81 -19.24 -5.44
C TYR A 259 0.64 -19.71 -5.41
N GLY A 260 1.40 -19.57 -4.30
CA GLY A 260 2.83 -19.88 -4.30
C GLY A 260 3.48 -20.52 -3.06
N GLY A 261 2.88 -20.50 -1.87
CA GLY A 261 3.62 -20.97 -0.69
C GLY A 261 2.96 -20.88 0.69
N ALA A 262 3.77 -20.58 1.70
CA ALA A 262 3.36 -20.40 3.09
C ALA A 262 3.42 -18.92 3.47
N PHE A 263 2.45 -18.45 4.23
CA PHE A 263 2.25 -17.05 4.57
C PHE A 263 2.12 -16.85 6.07
N HIS A 264 2.91 -15.93 6.64
CA HIS A 264 2.75 -15.55 8.04
C HIS A 264 1.90 -14.27 8.11
N GLY A 265 0.59 -14.45 8.12
CA GLY A 265 -0.37 -13.35 8.14
C GLY A 265 -0.58 -12.77 9.52
N GLY A 266 -0.42 -13.59 10.56
CA GLY A 266 -0.86 -13.19 11.88
C GLY A 266 -2.34 -12.83 11.95
N LEU A 267 -3.15 -13.45 11.10
CA LEU A 267 -4.59 -13.24 11.05
C LEU A 267 -5.34 -14.53 10.83
N THR A 268 -6.24 -14.81 11.77
CA THR A 268 -7.65 -15.14 11.60
C THR A 268 -8.35 -15.04 12.95
N ALA A 269 -9.62 -14.60 12.91
CA ALA A 269 -10.65 -14.57 13.95
C ALA A 269 -10.24 -14.04 15.35
N ALA A 270 -10.97 -13.03 15.82
CA ALA A 270 -10.89 -12.50 17.18
C ALA A 270 -10.83 -13.63 18.23
N GLY A 271 -9.62 -13.99 18.69
CA GLY A 271 -9.45 -15.08 19.66
C GLY A 271 -8.09 -15.81 19.72
N SER A 272 -7.24 -15.77 18.69
CA SER A 272 -5.93 -16.46 18.67
C SER A 272 -4.75 -15.49 18.58
N ASP A 273 -3.55 -15.93 19.01
CA ASP A 273 -2.30 -15.14 19.03
C ASP A 273 -1.89 -14.74 17.59
N PRO A 274 -2.12 -13.47 17.17
CA PRO A 274 -1.81 -13.02 15.82
C PRO A 274 -0.29 -12.99 15.56
N ALA A 275 0.57 -13.23 16.54
CA ALA A 275 2.01 -13.36 16.30
C ALA A 275 2.41 -14.75 15.76
N ARG A 276 1.51 -15.73 15.67
CA ARG A 276 1.88 -17.14 15.45
C ARG A 276 1.12 -17.89 14.34
N GLU A 277 0.24 -17.22 13.61
CA GLU A 277 -0.57 -17.87 12.60
C GLU A 277 0.09 -17.90 11.22
N VAL A 278 0.01 -19.06 10.57
CA VAL A 278 0.58 -19.32 9.25
C VAL A 278 -0.47 -19.92 8.36
N ASP A 279 -0.80 -19.21 7.30
CA ASP A 279 -1.64 -19.71 6.23
C ASP A 279 -0.78 -20.49 5.25
N VAL A 280 -1.22 -21.69 4.91
CA VAL A 280 -0.57 -22.52 3.91
C VAL A 280 -1.62 -22.89 2.89
N ARG A 281 -1.25 -22.80 1.62
CA ARG A 281 -2.04 -23.36 0.52
C ARG A 281 -2.54 -24.76 0.85
N ALA A 282 -3.86 -24.94 0.78
CA ALA A 282 -4.52 -26.18 1.16
C ALA A 282 -4.04 -27.39 0.32
N ASP A 283 -3.68 -27.16 -0.95
CA ASP A 283 -3.25 -28.20 -1.87
C ASP A 283 -1.78 -28.65 -1.67
N LEU A 284 -0.97 -27.88 -0.95
CA LEU A 284 0.40 -28.27 -0.58
C LEU A 284 0.44 -29.37 0.50
N GLY A 285 -0.68 -29.58 1.21
CA GLY A 285 -0.81 -30.62 2.23
C GLY A 285 0.29 -30.54 3.30
N PRO A 286 0.35 -29.45 4.09
CA PRO A 286 1.38 -29.27 5.09
C PRO A 286 1.39 -30.45 6.08
N SER A 287 2.55 -31.07 6.26
CA SER A 287 2.74 -32.16 7.21
C SER A 287 3.22 -31.66 8.56
N THR A 288 3.98 -30.56 8.58
CA THR A 288 4.49 -29.93 9.81
C THR A 288 4.76 -28.46 9.58
N VAL A 289 4.41 -27.62 10.56
CA VAL A 289 4.82 -26.21 10.63
C VAL A 289 5.72 -26.05 11.84
N THR A 290 6.90 -25.44 11.67
CA THR A 290 7.90 -25.29 12.73
C THR A 290 8.41 -23.86 12.78
N GLN A 291 8.37 -23.26 13.96
CA GLN A 291 9.09 -22.02 14.24
C GLN A 291 10.54 -22.35 14.56
N GLU A 292 11.46 -21.88 13.73
CA GLU A 292 12.90 -22.03 13.94
C GLU A 292 13.48 -20.73 14.49
N PRO A 293 14.25 -20.77 15.60
CA PRO A 293 14.89 -19.57 16.13
C PRO A 293 15.94 -19.05 15.14
N ALA A 294 16.03 -17.73 15.07
CA ALA A 294 17.06 -16.99 14.34
C ALA A 294 17.81 -16.06 15.31
N ALA A 295 18.89 -15.44 14.85
CA ALA A 295 19.72 -14.58 15.69
C ALA A 295 18.93 -13.38 16.29
N ARG A 296 19.30 -12.95 17.50
CA ARG A 296 18.76 -11.75 18.19
C ARG A 296 17.25 -11.77 18.49
N GLY A 297 16.71 -12.92 18.89
CA GLY A 297 15.29 -13.03 19.26
C GLY A 297 14.34 -13.06 18.06
N ARG A 298 14.88 -13.34 16.87
CA ARG A 298 14.13 -13.51 15.64
C ARG A 298 13.76 -14.97 15.44
N TYR A 299 12.87 -15.23 14.49
CA TYR A 299 12.49 -16.57 14.10
C TYR A 299 12.12 -16.61 12.62
N ARG A 300 12.03 -17.83 12.09
CA ARG A 300 11.53 -18.12 10.76
C ARG A 300 10.51 -19.24 10.87
N ILE A 301 9.59 -19.32 9.92
CA ILE A 301 8.59 -20.37 9.95
C ILE A 301 8.81 -21.29 8.77
N ARG A 302 9.15 -22.54 9.08
CA ARG A 302 9.31 -23.62 8.13
C ARG A 302 7.99 -24.37 7.99
N VAL A 303 7.62 -24.69 6.75
CA VAL A 303 6.49 -25.55 6.44
C VAL A 303 7.00 -26.75 5.64
N GLU A 304 6.83 -27.94 6.19
CA GLU A 304 7.11 -29.20 5.51
C GLU A 304 5.88 -29.64 4.73
N THR A 305 6.07 -30.03 3.46
CA THR A 305 5.01 -30.46 2.55
C THR A 305 5.39 -31.77 1.87
N GLY A 306 4.44 -32.41 1.19
CA GLY A 306 4.73 -33.62 0.40
C GLY A 306 5.69 -33.39 -0.79
N SER A 307 5.85 -32.14 -1.22
CA SER A 307 6.73 -31.72 -2.33
C SER A 307 8.04 -31.09 -1.86
N GLY A 308 8.26 -30.93 -0.55
CA GLY A 308 9.50 -30.42 0.03
C GLY A 308 9.31 -29.36 1.11
N ARG A 309 10.41 -28.69 1.45
CA ARG A 309 10.47 -27.66 2.48
C ARG A 309 10.14 -26.28 1.90
N LEU A 310 9.24 -25.56 2.56
CA LEU A 310 8.90 -24.17 2.29
C LEU A 310 9.17 -23.29 3.51
N TRP A 311 9.25 -21.98 3.27
CA TRP A 311 9.41 -20.98 4.31
C TRP A 311 8.36 -19.89 4.17
N ALA A 312 7.84 -19.42 5.30
CA ALA A 312 6.81 -18.41 5.31
C ALA A 312 7.35 -17.01 4.95
N SER A 313 6.48 -16.20 4.34
CA SER A 313 6.65 -14.74 4.18
C SER A 313 5.33 -14.01 4.47
N SER A 314 5.38 -12.73 4.84
CA SER A 314 4.23 -11.86 5.03
C SER A 314 3.79 -11.12 3.77
N SER A 315 4.50 -11.24 2.65
CA SER A 315 4.12 -10.56 1.40
C SER A 315 4.81 -11.12 0.15
N ASP A 316 6.06 -11.56 0.24
CA ASP A 316 6.88 -11.88 -0.94
C ASP A 316 7.80 -13.09 -0.72
N PRO A 317 7.70 -14.17 -1.54
CA PRO A 317 8.58 -15.32 -1.45
C PRO A 317 10.05 -14.91 -1.59
N ARG A 318 10.84 -15.17 -0.55
CA ARG A 318 12.30 -14.95 -0.59
C ARG A 318 13.03 -16.28 -0.71
N PRO A 319 14.14 -16.36 -1.46
CA PRO A 319 15.07 -17.47 -1.33
C PRO A 319 15.47 -17.65 0.13
N GLY A 320 15.15 -18.82 0.68
CA GLY A 320 15.33 -19.11 2.10
C GLY A 320 14.20 -18.60 2.99
N GLY A 321 13.35 -17.66 2.60
CA GLY A 321 12.21 -17.17 3.39
C GLY A 321 12.53 -16.04 4.37
N GLN A 322 11.48 -15.47 4.96
CA GLN A 322 11.54 -14.24 5.73
C GLN A 322 11.87 -14.46 7.20
N GLU A 323 12.58 -13.50 7.81
CA GLU A 323 12.76 -13.44 9.26
C GLU A 323 11.66 -12.59 9.90
N PHE A 324 11.10 -13.10 10.98
CA PHE A 324 10.16 -12.44 11.85
C PHE A 324 10.81 -12.14 13.19
N ALA A 325 10.26 -11.22 13.96
CA ALA A 325 10.68 -10.95 15.32
C ALA A 325 9.45 -11.02 16.23
N LEU A 326 9.62 -11.53 17.45
CA LEU A 326 8.60 -11.37 18.47
C LEU A 326 8.80 -10.00 19.12
N GLY A 327 7.73 -9.21 19.17
CA GLY A 327 7.74 -7.92 19.83
C GLY A 327 8.02 -8.06 21.32
N ALA A 328 8.70 -7.07 21.91
CA ALA A 328 8.71 -6.92 23.37
C ALA A 328 7.39 -6.30 23.85
N GLU A 329 6.93 -6.69 25.02
CA GLU A 329 5.66 -6.33 25.69
C GLU A 329 5.52 -4.84 26.12
N ALA A 330 6.29 -3.91 25.53
CA ALA A 330 6.23 -2.51 25.95
C ALA A 330 5.01 -1.82 25.35
N ASP A 331 4.17 -1.25 26.21
CA ASP A 331 3.09 -0.36 25.84
C ASP A 331 3.63 0.86 25.04
N PRO A 332 2.77 1.48 24.20
CA PRO A 332 3.07 2.76 23.59
C PRO A 332 3.49 3.80 24.65
N PRO A 333 4.31 4.82 24.30
CA PRO A 333 4.70 5.87 25.26
C PRO A 333 3.48 6.51 25.92
N ASP A 334 3.45 6.67 27.25
CA ASP A 334 2.22 7.11 27.96
C ASP A 334 1.70 8.48 27.48
N TRP A 335 2.59 9.36 27.02
CA TRP A 335 2.23 10.67 26.47
C TRP A 335 1.29 10.59 25.25
N THR A 336 1.29 9.47 24.53
CA THR A 336 0.35 9.23 23.42
C THR A 336 -1.11 9.30 23.85
N ARG A 337 -1.43 9.02 25.13
CA ARG A 337 -2.80 9.08 25.64
C ARG A 337 -3.34 10.51 25.78
N ASP A 338 -2.45 11.50 25.82
CA ASP A 338 -2.81 12.92 25.89
C ASP A 338 -2.48 13.67 24.59
N ALA A 339 -2.01 12.95 23.56
CA ALA A 339 -1.56 13.57 22.33
C ALA A 339 -2.72 14.09 21.48
N VAL A 340 -2.52 15.27 20.89
CA VAL A 340 -3.33 15.84 19.81
C VAL A 340 -2.34 16.30 18.75
N ILE A 341 -2.42 15.65 17.58
CA ILE A 341 -1.46 15.80 16.50
C ILE A 341 -1.95 16.86 15.52
N TYR A 342 -1.08 17.79 15.15
CA TYR A 342 -1.29 18.67 14.01
C TYR A 342 -0.39 18.22 12.86
N GLN A 343 -1.01 17.72 11.78
CA GLN A 343 -0.30 17.31 10.58
C GLN A 343 -0.19 18.47 9.61
N LEU A 344 1.03 18.73 9.11
CA LEU A 344 1.24 19.76 8.08
C LEU A 344 2.26 19.36 7.02
N MET A 345 2.12 19.99 5.84
CA MET A 345 3.10 19.96 4.78
C MET A 345 3.88 21.27 4.78
N VAL A 346 5.20 21.20 4.97
CA VAL A 346 6.06 22.39 5.14
C VAL A 346 5.92 23.35 3.95
N ASP A 347 5.98 22.85 2.71
CA ASP A 347 5.83 23.65 1.48
C ASP A 347 4.50 24.42 1.41
N ARG A 348 3.45 23.92 2.08
CA ARG A 348 2.07 24.41 1.94
C ARG A 348 1.57 25.20 3.15
N PHE A 349 2.36 25.30 4.21
CA PHE A 349 1.89 25.84 5.48
C PHE A 349 2.14 27.34 5.63
N ALA A 350 3.40 27.78 5.67
CA ALA A 350 3.71 29.20 5.87
C ALA A 350 5.13 29.56 5.43
N ARG A 351 5.35 30.84 5.16
CA ARG A 351 6.67 31.45 4.93
C ARG A 351 6.95 32.46 6.02
N SER A 352 8.22 32.61 6.39
CA SER A 352 8.66 33.67 7.31
C SER A 352 8.81 35.04 6.63
N ASP A 353 8.92 35.06 5.29
CA ASP A 353 9.21 36.26 4.48
C ASP A 353 8.02 36.76 3.64
N GLY A 354 6.79 36.30 3.90
CA GLY A 354 5.59 36.76 3.21
C GLY A 354 4.45 35.75 3.18
N ALA A 355 3.47 36.00 2.31
CA ALA A 355 2.37 35.06 2.08
C ALA A 355 2.77 33.96 1.08
N LEU A 356 2.16 32.79 1.20
CA LEU A 356 2.21 31.76 0.15
C LEU A 356 1.54 32.30 -1.12
N PRO A 357 1.99 31.87 -2.32
CA PRO A 357 1.32 32.27 -3.55
C PRO A 357 -0.10 31.70 -3.60
N ALA A 358 -0.97 32.39 -4.35
CA ALA A 358 -2.34 31.93 -4.55
C ALA A 358 -2.37 30.49 -5.13
N PRO A 359 -3.37 29.66 -4.76
CA PRO A 359 -3.48 28.28 -5.22
C PRO A 359 -3.37 28.13 -6.75
N GLY A 360 -2.26 27.58 -7.22
CA GLY A 360 -1.97 27.25 -8.62
C GLY A 360 -2.21 25.76 -8.90
N SER A 361 -1.25 25.09 -9.53
CA SER A 361 -1.28 23.63 -9.67
C SER A 361 -1.22 22.96 -8.29
N ALA A 362 -2.00 21.90 -8.08
CA ALA A 362 -1.95 21.11 -6.86
C ALA A 362 -0.55 20.51 -6.59
N THR A 363 0.22 20.27 -7.65
CA THR A 363 1.59 19.74 -7.63
C THR A 363 2.67 20.82 -7.70
N ALA A 364 2.31 22.11 -7.73
CA ALA A 364 3.30 23.19 -7.72
C ALA A 364 3.99 23.32 -6.36
N LEU A 365 5.21 23.84 -6.32
CA LEU A 365 5.85 24.28 -5.08
C LEU A 365 5.31 25.64 -4.66
N TYR A 366 4.95 25.79 -3.39
CA TYR A 366 4.43 27.04 -2.84
C TYR A 366 5.47 27.76 -1.96
N GLY A 367 6.53 27.06 -1.57
CA GLY A 367 7.72 27.62 -0.97
C GLY A 367 7.58 27.90 0.52
N GLY A 368 6.70 27.20 1.23
CA GLY A 368 6.67 27.20 2.68
C GLY A 368 7.96 26.64 3.29
N THR A 369 8.25 27.01 4.54
CA THR A 369 9.55 26.79 5.19
C THR A 369 9.39 26.35 6.65
N LEU A 370 10.43 25.73 7.21
CA LEU A 370 10.42 25.30 8.62
C LEU A 370 10.38 26.48 9.59
N ASP A 371 11.03 27.61 9.26
CA ASP A 371 10.91 28.83 10.05
C ASP A 371 9.48 29.41 9.96
N GLY A 372 8.82 29.32 8.79
CA GLY A 372 7.41 29.68 8.66
C GLY A 372 6.48 28.84 9.55
N VAL A 373 6.75 27.54 9.67
CA VAL A 373 6.05 26.66 10.63
C VAL A 373 6.30 27.12 12.07
N ARG A 374 7.57 27.40 12.42
CA ARG A 374 7.95 27.85 13.77
C ARG A 374 7.20 29.12 14.17
N ASP A 375 7.09 30.07 13.25
CA ASP A 375 6.45 31.37 13.50
C ASP A 375 4.92 31.24 13.77
N HIS A 376 4.34 30.05 13.54
CA HIS A 376 2.91 29.76 13.72
C HIS A 376 2.65 28.65 14.76
N LEU A 377 3.63 28.31 15.62
CA LEU A 377 3.42 27.33 16.69
C LEU A 377 2.29 27.74 17.66
N ASP A 378 2.11 29.05 17.91
CA ASP A 378 1.03 29.56 18.77
C ASP A 378 -0.37 29.27 18.21
N HIS A 379 -0.54 29.34 16.88
CA HIS A 379 -1.79 28.94 16.22
C HIS A 379 -2.09 27.47 16.49
N ILE A 380 -1.08 26.62 16.32
CA ILE A 380 -1.21 25.17 16.51
C ILE A 380 -1.50 24.84 17.98
N ALA A 381 -0.77 25.44 18.91
CA ALA A 381 -0.99 25.27 20.35
C ALA A 381 -2.39 25.76 20.77
N GLY A 382 -2.92 26.82 20.15
CA GLY A 382 -4.26 27.32 20.37
C GLY A 382 -5.38 26.31 20.07
N LEU A 383 -5.13 25.33 19.21
CA LEU A 383 -6.04 24.21 18.91
C LEU A 383 -5.99 23.10 19.97
N GLY A 384 -5.13 23.22 20.99
CA GLY A 384 -4.84 22.17 21.96
C GLY A 384 -3.90 21.08 21.43
N CYS A 385 -3.32 21.28 20.23
CA CYS A 385 -2.33 20.36 19.67
C CYS A 385 -1.03 20.44 20.48
N ASN A 386 -0.46 19.29 20.81
CA ASN A 386 0.80 19.16 21.54
C ASN A 386 1.79 18.23 20.82
N VAL A 387 1.50 17.84 19.58
CA VAL A 387 2.39 17.09 18.71
C VAL A 387 2.31 17.69 17.31
N LEU A 388 3.44 18.05 16.71
CA LEU A 388 3.54 18.31 15.28
C LEU A 388 3.90 17.03 14.55
N TRP A 389 3.24 16.76 13.43
CA TRP A 389 3.69 15.79 12.44
C TRP A 389 3.98 16.52 11.13
N LEU A 390 5.26 16.49 10.74
CA LEU A 390 5.70 17.02 9.44
C LEU A 390 5.72 15.87 8.43
N THR A 391 5.09 16.07 7.27
CA THR A 391 5.35 15.22 6.08
C THR A 391 6.84 15.26 5.70
N PRO A 392 7.35 14.41 4.78
CA PRO A 392 8.79 14.25 4.59
C PRO A 392 9.55 15.58 4.43
N VAL A 393 10.57 15.74 5.28
CA VAL A 393 11.44 16.94 5.31
C VAL A 393 12.79 16.69 4.64
N HIS A 394 13.02 15.47 4.15
CA HIS A 394 14.23 15.07 3.45
C HIS A 394 14.40 15.79 2.12
N GLN A 395 15.64 15.92 1.68
CA GLN A 395 15.95 16.41 0.32
C GLN A 395 15.16 15.60 -0.72
N THR A 396 14.44 16.29 -1.60
CA THR A 396 13.53 15.70 -2.58
C THR A 396 13.41 16.58 -3.83
N PRO A 397 13.13 16.03 -5.03
CA PRO A 397 12.81 16.84 -6.19
C PRO A 397 11.32 17.21 -6.27
N SER A 398 10.43 16.50 -5.55
CA SER A 398 8.99 16.70 -5.62
C SER A 398 8.47 17.74 -4.63
N HIS A 399 7.15 17.96 -4.68
CA HIS A 399 6.40 18.74 -3.70
C HIS A 399 5.94 17.95 -2.48
N HIS A 400 5.91 16.61 -2.56
CA HIS A 400 5.39 15.75 -1.49
C HIS A 400 6.49 15.14 -0.63
N GLY A 401 7.71 14.99 -1.16
CA GLY A 401 8.88 14.55 -0.41
C GLY A 401 9.10 13.03 -0.29
N TYR A 402 8.10 12.20 -0.61
CA TYR A 402 8.23 10.73 -0.57
C TYR A 402 9.30 10.13 -1.51
N ASP A 403 9.69 10.81 -2.59
CA ASP A 403 10.80 10.47 -3.48
C ASP A 403 12.14 11.07 -3.02
N HIS A 404 12.42 10.96 -1.73
CA HIS A 404 13.62 11.53 -1.12
C HIS A 404 14.92 10.98 -1.72
N GLU A 405 15.97 11.81 -1.71
CA GLU A 405 17.27 11.53 -2.33
C GLU A 405 18.37 11.16 -1.33
N ASP A 406 18.15 11.43 -0.04
CA ASP A 406 19.10 11.17 1.04
C ASP A 406 18.35 11.08 2.38
N PHE A 407 18.64 10.04 3.17
CA PHE A 407 18.03 9.81 4.48
C PHE A 407 18.53 10.73 5.60
N PHE A 408 19.60 11.50 5.36
CA PHE A 408 20.28 12.31 6.37
C PHE A 408 20.28 13.82 6.07
N LYS A 409 19.78 14.22 4.90
CA LYS A 409 19.75 15.64 4.49
C LYS A 409 18.36 16.22 4.57
N VAL A 410 18.26 17.42 5.13
CA VAL A 410 17.02 18.19 5.15
C VAL A 410 16.88 18.96 3.86
N GLU A 411 15.66 19.08 3.36
CA GLU A 411 15.32 19.81 2.15
C GLU A 411 15.82 21.29 2.22
N PRO A 412 16.76 21.70 1.34
CA PRO A 412 17.29 23.05 1.35
C PRO A 412 16.22 24.13 1.15
N ARG A 413 15.18 23.85 0.34
CA ARG A 413 14.04 24.78 0.13
C ARG A 413 13.31 25.12 1.43
N TYR A 414 13.35 24.24 2.42
CA TYR A 414 12.69 24.45 3.72
C TYR A 414 13.56 25.20 4.73
N GLY A 415 14.81 25.54 4.38
CA GLY A 415 15.80 26.17 5.26
C GLY A 415 16.86 25.21 5.81
N GLY A 416 16.81 23.93 5.41
CA GLY A 416 17.81 22.92 5.77
C GLY A 416 17.85 22.57 7.26
N GLU A 417 18.96 21.97 7.66
CA GLU A 417 19.18 21.35 8.98
C GLU A 417 19.03 22.34 10.13
N VAL A 418 19.53 23.57 9.93
CA VAL A 418 19.49 24.61 10.97
C VAL A 418 18.05 25.04 11.25
N ALA A 419 17.21 25.16 10.21
CA ALA A 419 15.81 25.53 10.39
C ALA A 419 15.01 24.40 11.08
N LEU A 420 15.30 23.14 10.75
CA LEU A 420 14.66 21.99 11.41
C LEU A 420 14.98 21.95 12.90
N LYS A 421 16.25 22.13 13.26
CA LYS A 421 16.68 22.15 14.67
C LYS A 421 16.00 23.27 15.45
N ARG A 422 15.96 24.49 14.90
CA ARG A 422 15.26 25.63 15.51
C ARG A 422 13.77 25.36 15.71
N LEU A 423 13.10 24.75 14.73
CA LEU A 423 11.69 24.41 14.83
C LEU A 423 11.45 23.43 15.99
N ILE A 424 12.22 22.35 16.07
CA ILE A 424 12.07 21.34 17.12
C ILE A 424 12.35 21.93 18.50
N GLU A 425 13.43 22.71 18.65
CA GLU A 425 13.75 23.40 19.91
C GLU A 425 12.63 24.36 20.35
N SER A 426 12.03 25.09 19.40
CA SER A 426 10.91 26.00 19.68
C SER A 426 9.62 25.25 20.04
N ALA A 427 9.33 24.16 19.33
CA ALA A 427 8.21 23.28 19.64
C ALA A 427 8.34 22.70 21.05
N HIS A 428 9.51 22.17 21.42
CA HIS A 428 9.78 21.66 22.76
C HIS A 428 9.67 22.74 23.83
N ALA A 429 10.16 23.96 23.57
CA ALA A 429 10.00 25.09 24.48
C ALA A 429 8.52 25.46 24.72
N GLY A 430 7.66 25.25 23.71
CA GLY A 430 6.21 25.39 23.79
C GLY A 430 5.48 24.15 24.33
N GLY A 431 6.20 23.11 24.78
CA GLY A 431 5.60 21.86 25.29
C GLY A 431 5.03 20.95 24.21
N MET A 432 5.40 21.14 22.95
CA MET A 432 4.97 20.32 21.81
C MET A 432 6.05 19.32 21.41
N ARG A 433 5.66 18.10 21.08
CA ARG A 433 6.53 17.08 20.49
C ARG A 433 6.58 17.18 18.97
N VAL A 434 7.62 16.65 18.33
CA VAL A 434 7.74 16.64 16.86
C VAL A 434 7.97 15.22 16.34
N LEU A 435 7.07 14.76 15.48
CA LEU A 435 7.21 13.55 14.67
C LEU A 435 7.63 13.92 13.25
N LEU A 436 8.62 13.20 12.73
CA LEU A 436 9.06 13.34 11.34
C LEU A 436 8.59 12.15 10.52
N ASP A 437 8.14 12.41 9.30
CA ASP A 437 7.87 11.34 8.34
C ASP A 437 9.15 10.58 8.00
N PHE A 438 9.06 9.26 7.97
CA PHE A 438 10.14 8.34 7.67
C PHE A 438 9.65 7.32 6.66
N VAL A 439 10.35 7.21 5.53
CA VAL A 439 9.93 6.41 4.38
C VAL A 439 10.87 5.22 4.18
N PRO A 440 10.73 4.13 4.96
CA PRO A 440 11.63 2.97 4.88
C PRO A 440 11.32 2.01 3.74
N ASN A 441 10.13 2.11 3.13
CA ASN A 441 9.72 1.19 2.07
C ASN A 441 10.51 1.40 0.77
N HIS A 442 10.73 2.66 0.40
CA HIS A 442 11.23 3.03 -0.91
C HIS A 442 12.02 4.34 -0.83
N THR A 443 12.80 4.64 -1.86
CA THR A 443 13.45 5.94 -2.02
C THR A 443 12.99 6.61 -3.31
N GLY A 444 13.41 7.84 -3.58
CA GLY A 444 13.35 8.38 -4.94
C GLY A 444 14.37 7.72 -5.87
N ARG A 445 14.13 7.75 -7.18
CA ARG A 445 15.09 7.31 -8.20
C ARG A 445 16.39 8.14 -8.20
N GLY A 446 16.33 9.38 -7.74
CA GLY A 446 17.50 10.26 -7.54
C GLY A 446 18.36 9.88 -6.34
N HIS A 447 17.90 8.99 -5.46
CA HIS A 447 18.58 8.65 -4.23
C HIS A 447 19.99 8.10 -4.49
N HIS A 448 20.97 8.53 -3.69
CA HIS A 448 22.38 8.14 -3.89
C HIS A 448 22.55 6.61 -3.82
N LEU A 449 21.92 5.94 -2.83
CA LEU A 449 21.90 4.47 -2.77
C LEU A 449 21.34 3.81 -4.04
N PHE A 450 20.28 4.36 -4.65
CA PHE A 450 19.72 3.77 -5.87
C PHE A 450 20.64 3.98 -7.06
N ARG A 451 21.25 5.17 -7.18
CA ARG A 451 22.27 5.44 -8.21
C ARG A 451 23.46 4.51 -8.08
N ASP A 452 23.94 4.29 -6.85
CA ASP A 452 25.02 3.35 -6.56
C ASP A 452 24.61 1.90 -6.87
N ALA A 453 23.39 1.51 -6.49
CA ALA A 453 22.83 0.20 -6.81
C ALA A 453 22.86 -0.05 -8.33
N ILE A 454 22.38 0.89 -9.14
CA ILE A 454 22.35 0.79 -10.60
C ILE A 454 23.76 0.82 -11.21
N ALA A 455 24.66 1.66 -10.70
CA ALA A 455 25.99 1.85 -11.29
C ALA A 455 26.99 0.75 -10.92
N GLN A 456 26.88 0.18 -9.71
CA GLN A 456 27.93 -0.67 -9.13
C GLN A 456 27.51 -2.15 -9.01
N GLY A 457 26.21 -2.45 -8.92
CA GLY A 457 25.74 -3.81 -8.72
C GLY A 457 26.15 -4.41 -7.38
N GLY A 458 26.19 -5.76 -7.31
CA GLY A 458 26.66 -6.51 -6.14
C GLY A 458 26.00 -6.07 -4.83
N GLU A 459 26.82 -5.79 -3.82
CA GLU A 459 26.37 -5.32 -2.50
C GLU A 459 25.54 -4.02 -2.54
N ALA A 460 25.78 -3.13 -3.51
CA ALA A 460 24.98 -1.92 -3.65
C ALA A 460 23.57 -2.25 -4.19
N ALA A 461 23.47 -3.21 -5.11
CA ALA A 461 22.19 -3.68 -5.63
C ALA A 461 21.34 -4.37 -4.55
N GLU A 462 21.96 -5.01 -3.56
CA GLU A 462 21.26 -5.65 -2.45
C GLU A 462 20.47 -4.68 -1.54
N PHE A 463 20.68 -3.36 -1.67
CA PHE A 463 19.84 -2.38 -0.97
C PHE A 463 18.40 -2.34 -1.50
N TYR A 464 18.19 -2.75 -2.74
CA TYR A 464 16.92 -2.66 -3.43
C TYR A 464 16.43 -4.02 -3.91
N ARG A 465 15.14 -4.09 -4.18
CA ARG A 465 14.48 -5.29 -4.69
C ARG A 465 14.56 -5.32 -6.21
N PHE A 466 15.60 -5.96 -6.74
CA PHE A 466 15.68 -6.24 -8.17
C PHE A 466 15.05 -7.60 -8.49
N TRP A 467 14.13 -7.61 -9.45
CA TRP A 467 13.79 -8.85 -10.16
C TRP A 467 14.93 -9.24 -11.09
N GLN A 468 15.56 -8.23 -11.68
CA GLN A 468 16.58 -8.41 -12.70
C GLN A 468 17.42 -7.13 -12.77
N TRP A 469 18.58 -7.15 -12.11
CA TRP A 469 19.45 -5.98 -12.03
C TRP A 469 20.10 -5.63 -13.39
N PRO A 470 20.26 -4.35 -13.76
CA PRO A 470 19.79 -3.16 -13.04
C PRO A 470 18.38 -2.67 -13.43
N HIS A 471 17.73 -3.31 -14.41
CA HIS A 471 16.60 -2.68 -15.11
C HIS A 471 15.23 -2.95 -14.49
N TYR A 472 15.05 -4.12 -13.89
CA TYR A 472 13.76 -4.56 -13.36
C TYR A 472 13.84 -4.59 -11.84
N TYR A 473 13.12 -3.65 -11.22
CA TYR A 473 13.10 -3.48 -9.78
C TYR A 473 11.69 -3.21 -9.29
N ARG A 474 11.42 -3.65 -8.06
CA ARG A 474 10.14 -3.42 -7.41
C ARG A 474 10.02 -1.96 -7.01
N CYS A 475 8.80 -1.44 -7.07
CA CYS A 475 8.49 -0.07 -6.76
C CYS A 475 7.30 0.02 -5.81
N PHE A 476 7.13 1.16 -5.15
CA PHE A 476 5.89 1.48 -4.45
C PHE A 476 4.76 1.66 -5.47
N ALA A 477 3.67 0.86 -5.36
CA ALA A 477 2.47 0.98 -6.19
C ALA A 477 2.75 1.07 -7.71
N ASP A 478 3.78 0.35 -8.19
CA ASP A 478 4.26 0.37 -9.58
C ASP A 478 4.69 1.76 -10.10
N VAL A 479 4.95 2.69 -9.19
CA VAL A 479 5.47 4.02 -9.47
C VAL A 479 6.99 3.90 -9.64
N ILE A 480 7.43 3.81 -10.90
CA ILE A 480 8.84 3.53 -11.25
C ILE A 480 9.87 4.52 -10.66
N SER A 481 9.43 5.73 -10.30
CA SER A 481 10.27 6.73 -9.63
C SER A 481 10.53 6.43 -8.15
N LEU A 482 9.86 5.41 -7.57
CA LEU A 482 9.90 5.04 -6.16
C LEU A 482 10.42 3.59 -5.97
N PRO A 483 11.71 3.32 -6.26
CA PRO A 483 12.31 2.00 -6.09
C PRO A 483 12.25 1.51 -4.63
N GLN A 484 11.82 0.26 -4.45
CA GLN A 484 11.61 -0.36 -3.14
C GLN A 484 12.93 -0.90 -2.57
N LEU A 485 13.19 -0.60 -1.30
CA LEU A 485 14.31 -1.11 -0.52
C LEU A 485 14.08 -2.58 -0.11
N ASP A 486 15.15 -3.38 0.02
CA ASP A 486 15.06 -4.74 0.56
C ASP A 486 15.11 -4.73 2.09
N THR A 487 13.99 -4.39 2.72
CA THR A 487 13.91 -4.24 4.19
C THR A 487 14.07 -5.53 4.99
N GLY A 488 14.29 -6.69 4.36
CA GLY A 488 14.65 -7.92 5.08
C GLY A 488 16.14 -8.23 5.00
N ASN A 489 16.89 -7.51 4.16
CA ASN A 489 18.33 -7.49 4.26
C ASN A 489 18.73 -6.76 5.55
N ARG A 490 19.46 -7.46 6.42
CA ARG A 490 19.89 -6.91 7.72
C ARG A 490 20.80 -5.68 7.60
N ARG A 491 21.52 -5.51 6.48
CA ARG A 491 22.32 -4.31 6.21
C ARG A 491 21.41 -3.11 5.99
N VAL A 492 20.38 -3.28 5.17
CA VAL A 492 19.36 -2.25 4.90
C VAL A 492 18.63 -1.89 6.19
N GLN A 493 18.20 -2.88 6.97
CA GLN A 493 17.57 -2.62 8.28
C GLN A 493 18.47 -1.79 9.21
N ARG A 494 19.76 -2.12 9.33
CA ARG A 494 20.69 -1.34 10.16
C ARG A 494 20.83 0.10 9.68
N TYR A 495 20.98 0.30 8.38
CA TYR A 495 21.10 1.63 7.79
C TYR A 495 19.85 2.48 8.04
N LEU A 496 18.65 1.90 7.85
CA LEU A 496 17.39 2.59 8.11
C LEU A 496 17.19 2.92 9.60
N ILE A 497 17.58 2.01 10.50
CA ILE A 497 17.53 2.26 11.94
C ILE A 497 18.49 3.39 12.33
N GLU A 498 19.71 3.41 11.78
CA GLU A 498 20.68 4.49 11.98
C GLU A 498 20.14 5.83 11.48
N ALA A 499 19.53 5.86 10.30
CA ALA A 499 18.86 7.05 9.78
C ALA A 499 17.76 7.55 10.73
N ALA A 500 16.86 6.68 11.19
CA ALA A 500 15.82 7.05 12.13
C ALA A 500 16.39 7.54 13.48
N GLN A 501 17.44 6.89 13.99
CA GLN A 501 18.15 7.32 15.20
C GLN A 501 18.81 8.69 15.04
N HIS A 502 19.36 8.99 13.85
CA HIS A 502 19.95 10.29 13.56
C HIS A 502 18.92 11.43 13.74
N TRP A 503 17.69 11.26 13.24
CA TRP A 503 16.61 12.23 13.42
C TRP A 503 16.27 12.49 14.90
N VAL A 504 16.27 11.44 15.72
CA VAL A 504 16.02 11.55 17.16
C VAL A 504 17.19 12.16 17.92
N THR A 505 18.43 11.80 17.56
CA THR A 505 19.64 12.18 18.33
C THR A 505 20.22 13.54 17.92
N GLU A 506 20.25 13.86 16.64
CA GLU A 506 20.84 15.11 16.13
C GLU A 506 19.86 16.28 16.22
N TYR A 507 18.59 16.03 15.87
CA TYR A 507 17.56 17.08 15.75
C TYR A 507 16.57 17.09 16.92
N GLY A 508 16.52 16.02 17.72
CA GLY A 508 15.66 15.94 18.91
C GLY A 508 14.24 15.44 18.64
N ALA A 509 13.95 14.86 17.48
CA ALA A 509 12.60 14.33 17.18
C ALA A 509 12.07 13.39 18.28
N ASP A 510 10.76 13.39 18.48
CA ASP A 510 10.06 12.58 19.51
C ASP A 510 9.60 11.22 18.99
N GLY A 511 9.93 10.91 17.75
CA GLY A 511 9.51 9.69 17.09
C GLY A 511 9.42 9.89 15.58
N VAL A 512 8.95 8.86 14.92
CA VAL A 512 8.77 8.84 13.47
C VAL A 512 7.36 8.40 13.12
N ARG A 513 6.80 9.04 12.09
CA ARG A 513 5.65 8.51 11.36
C ARG A 513 6.20 7.69 10.19
N CYS A 514 5.87 6.41 10.12
CA CYS A 514 6.39 5.49 9.13
C CYS A 514 5.42 5.32 7.96
N ASP A 515 5.85 5.73 6.78
CA ASP A 515 5.12 5.56 5.52
C ASP A 515 4.98 4.09 5.11
N HIS A 516 3.81 3.75 4.56
CA HIS A 516 3.47 2.49 3.93
C HIS A 516 3.98 1.24 4.67
N VAL A 517 3.46 0.97 5.88
CA VAL A 517 4.04 -0.08 6.72
C VAL A 517 3.84 -1.50 6.18
N ALA A 518 2.83 -1.70 5.34
CA ALA A 518 2.52 -2.97 4.70
C ALA A 518 3.59 -3.43 3.70
N GLY A 519 4.35 -2.49 3.12
CA GLY A 519 5.41 -2.79 2.14
C GLY A 519 6.72 -3.26 2.77
N VAL A 520 6.85 -3.18 4.10
CA VAL A 520 8.10 -3.39 4.84
C VAL A 520 8.05 -4.67 5.66
N ASP A 521 9.21 -5.31 5.81
CA ASP A 521 9.35 -6.54 6.58
C ASP A 521 8.89 -6.40 8.05
N PRO A 522 8.03 -7.29 8.57
CA PRO A 522 7.50 -7.17 9.93
C PRO A 522 8.55 -7.12 11.04
N ALA A 523 9.68 -7.83 10.86
CA ALA A 523 10.78 -7.81 11.84
C ALA A 523 11.47 -6.45 11.93
N PHE A 524 11.44 -5.65 10.86
CA PHE A 524 12.04 -4.32 10.86
C PHE A 524 11.36 -3.41 11.90
N TRP A 525 10.04 -3.45 12.00
CA TRP A 525 9.29 -2.58 12.91
C TRP A 525 9.67 -2.75 14.38
N ILE A 526 9.87 -3.99 14.82
CA ILE A 526 10.32 -4.31 16.17
C ILE A 526 11.72 -3.75 16.45
N GLU A 527 12.56 -3.74 15.44
CA GLU A 527 13.98 -3.36 15.55
C GLU A 527 14.17 -1.86 15.41
N LEU A 528 13.35 -1.21 14.58
CA LEU A 528 13.20 0.24 14.57
C LEU A 528 12.76 0.73 15.95
N ARG A 529 11.70 0.15 16.52
CA ARG A 529 11.22 0.52 17.85
C ARG A 529 12.28 0.31 18.92
N ARG A 530 13.01 -0.81 18.87
CA ARG A 530 14.14 -1.08 19.78
C ARG A 530 15.27 -0.06 19.60
N GLY A 531 15.64 0.26 18.36
CA GLY A 531 16.69 1.21 18.04
C GLY A 531 16.35 2.63 18.49
N LEU A 532 15.14 3.09 18.23
CA LEU A 532 14.70 4.41 18.68
C LEU A 532 14.60 4.50 20.21
N ARG A 533 14.05 3.48 20.88
CA ARG A 533 13.97 3.47 22.35
C ARG A 533 15.34 3.42 23.03
N ALA A 534 16.35 2.83 22.38
CA ALA A 534 17.73 2.88 22.85
C ALA A 534 18.32 4.30 22.78
N ALA A 535 17.88 5.13 21.83
CA ALA A 535 18.28 6.53 21.72
C ALA A 535 17.43 7.45 22.61
N LYS A 536 16.11 7.22 22.68
CA LYS A 536 15.13 8.01 23.43
C LYS A 536 14.00 7.09 23.91
N PRO A 537 13.92 6.76 25.22
CA PRO A 537 13.02 5.71 25.73
C PRO A 537 11.52 5.89 25.43
N ASP A 538 11.07 7.14 25.27
CA ASP A 538 9.69 7.52 24.98
C ASP A 538 9.45 7.89 23.51
N ALA A 539 10.39 7.56 22.60
CA ALA A 539 10.21 7.79 21.17
C ALA A 539 9.07 6.95 20.59
N LEU A 540 8.23 7.58 19.76
CA LEU A 540 7.07 6.95 19.13
C LEU A 540 7.40 6.36 17.75
N VAL A 541 6.90 5.16 17.46
CA VAL A 541 6.78 4.63 16.09
C VAL A 541 5.30 4.56 15.71
N LEU A 542 4.85 5.54 14.91
CA LEU A 542 3.48 5.63 14.38
C LEU A 542 3.45 5.12 12.94
N GLY A 543 2.74 4.03 12.64
CA GLY A 543 2.69 3.47 11.29
C GLY A 543 1.48 3.88 10.47
N GLU A 544 1.68 4.03 9.16
CA GLU A 544 0.62 4.12 8.15
C GLU A 544 0.32 2.76 7.54
N ALA A 545 -0.79 2.15 7.94
CA ALA A 545 -1.42 1.08 7.19
C ALA A 545 -2.93 1.30 7.17
N THR A 546 -3.52 1.08 6.00
CA THR A 546 -4.96 1.07 5.81
C THR A 546 -5.49 -0.36 5.87
N GLY A 547 -6.79 -0.50 6.06
CA GLY A 547 -7.47 -1.79 6.16
C GLY A 547 -8.43 -1.77 7.33
N HIS A 548 -9.27 -2.79 7.39
CA HIS A 548 -10.18 -2.99 8.50
C HIS A 548 -9.40 -3.25 9.80
N PHE A 549 -9.96 -2.88 10.95
CA PHE A 549 -9.22 -2.93 12.23
C PHE A 549 -8.66 -4.33 12.56
N ASP A 550 -9.33 -5.41 12.15
CA ASP A 550 -8.86 -6.78 12.38
C ASP A 550 -7.53 -7.03 11.64
N TRP A 551 -7.40 -6.51 10.42
CA TRP A 551 -6.14 -6.52 9.68
C TRP A 551 -5.05 -5.71 10.38
N LEU A 552 -5.40 -4.51 10.89
CA LEU A 552 -4.46 -3.62 11.57
C LEU A 552 -3.94 -4.20 12.89
N ALA A 553 -4.70 -5.08 13.54
CA ALA A 553 -4.31 -5.74 14.80
C ALA A 553 -2.97 -6.50 14.71
N ARG A 554 -2.56 -6.94 13.51
CA ARG A 554 -1.26 -7.61 13.27
C ARG A 554 -0.03 -6.77 13.64
N TYR A 555 -0.19 -5.45 13.72
CA TYR A 555 0.89 -4.52 14.05
C TYR A 555 1.04 -4.31 15.56
N ALA A 556 0.10 -4.81 16.36
CA ALA A 556 0.23 -4.82 17.82
C ALA A 556 1.52 -5.55 18.23
N GLY A 557 2.27 -4.92 19.15
CA GLY A 557 3.59 -5.40 19.55
C GLY A 557 4.71 -5.18 18.53
N ARG A 558 4.41 -4.73 17.30
CA ARG A 558 5.41 -4.36 16.28
C ARG A 558 5.61 -2.85 16.19
N LEU A 559 4.51 -2.09 16.26
CA LEU A 559 4.47 -0.63 16.28
C LEU A 559 4.04 -0.13 17.67
N ASP A 560 4.19 1.17 17.95
CA ASP A 560 3.59 1.80 19.12
C ASP A 560 2.19 2.33 18.79
N ALA A 561 2.04 2.90 17.60
CA ALA A 561 0.77 3.46 17.15
C ALA A 561 0.49 3.18 15.68
N ILE A 562 -0.77 3.31 15.29
CA ILE A 562 -1.23 3.18 13.90
C ILE A 562 -2.30 4.23 13.60
N PHE A 563 -2.36 4.69 12.35
CA PHE A 563 -3.49 5.48 11.88
C PHE A 563 -4.74 4.63 11.79
N ASP A 564 -5.84 5.16 12.32
CA ASP A 564 -7.14 4.53 12.30
C ASP A 564 -7.93 4.98 11.08
N PHE A 565 -7.49 4.48 9.92
CA PHE A 565 -8.12 4.81 8.65
C PHE A 565 -9.53 4.21 8.52
N ASP A 566 -9.81 3.11 9.23
CA ASP A 566 -11.16 2.53 9.29
C ASP A 566 -12.13 3.49 9.99
N PHE A 567 -11.71 4.08 11.13
CA PHE A 567 -12.44 5.18 11.74
C PHE A 567 -12.62 6.36 10.78
N ALA A 568 -11.56 6.80 10.11
CA ALA A 568 -11.65 7.92 9.17
C ALA A 568 -12.69 7.66 8.08
N HIS A 569 -12.70 6.45 7.49
CA HIS A 569 -13.67 6.05 6.48
C HIS A 569 -15.10 6.07 7.04
N MET A 570 -15.35 5.39 8.16
CA MET A 570 -16.68 5.32 8.77
C MET A 570 -17.20 6.70 9.20
N ALA A 571 -16.37 7.53 9.85
CA ALA A 571 -16.76 8.88 10.26
C ALA A 571 -17.09 9.76 9.04
N ARG A 572 -16.34 9.65 7.94
CA ARG A 572 -16.62 10.38 6.70
C ARG A 572 -17.91 9.92 6.02
N GLU A 573 -18.18 8.62 5.99
CA GLU A 573 -19.45 8.06 5.47
C GLU A 573 -20.66 8.51 6.29
N THR A 574 -20.53 8.54 7.62
CA THR A 574 -21.61 8.95 8.53
C THR A 574 -21.84 10.46 8.53
N PHE A 575 -20.79 11.28 8.67
CA PHE A 575 -20.94 12.72 8.97
C PHE A 575 -20.79 13.62 7.74
N ALA A 576 -19.86 13.35 6.83
CA ALA A 576 -19.68 14.15 5.62
C ALA A 576 -20.73 13.75 4.55
N ARG A 577 -20.75 12.47 4.18
CA ARG A 577 -21.56 11.95 3.06
C ARG A 577 -22.99 11.60 3.45
N ARG A 578 -23.25 11.30 4.74
CA ARG A 578 -24.56 10.86 5.26
C ARG A 578 -25.08 9.57 4.60
N ARG A 579 -24.16 8.65 4.29
CA ARG A 579 -24.45 7.34 3.68
C ARG A 579 -24.61 6.23 4.72
N MET A 580 -23.92 6.32 5.86
CA MET A 580 -24.06 5.39 6.98
C MET A 580 -24.97 5.97 8.07
N GLY A 581 -25.93 5.16 8.55
CA GLY A 581 -26.82 5.55 9.65
C GLY A 581 -26.13 5.53 11.01
N LEU A 582 -26.60 6.34 11.96
CA LEU A 582 -25.99 6.43 13.30
C LEU A 582 -26.06 5.12 14.10
N VAL A 583 -27.11 4.33 13.93
CA VAL A 583 -27.27 3.03 14.61
C VAL A 583 -26.14 2.07 14.20
N ASP A 584 -25.88 1.96 12.90
CA ASP A 584 -24.81 1.12 12.37
C ASP A 584 -23.44 1.66 12.78
N PHE A 585 -23.26 2.99 12.72
CA PHE A 585 -22.03 3.63 13.14
C PHE A 585 -21.71 3.39 14.62
N ALA A 586 -22.72 3.49 15.50
CA ALA A 586 -22.56 3.21 16.92
C ALA A 586 -22.22 1.74 17.19
N ALA A 587 -22.86 0.81 16.49
CA ALA A 587 -22.53 -0.62 16.59
C ALA A 587 -21.10 -0.91 16.12
N TRP A 588 -20.65 -0.26 15.03
CA TRP A 588 -19.28 -0.35 14.55
C TRP A 588 -18.28 0.20 15.59
N MET A 589 -18.54 1.38 16.18
CA MET A 589 -17.68 1.94 17.23
C MET A 589 -17.58 1.02 18.46
N ASP A 590 -18.70 0.41 18.88
CA ASP A 590 -18.72 -0.49 20.03
C ASP A 590 -17.89 -1.77 19.76
N ALA A 591 -17.84 -2.26 18.52
CA ALA A 591 -16.96 -3.36 18.12
C ALA A 591 -15.49 -2.91 18.05
N HIS A 592 -15.24 -1.71 17.52
CA HIS A 592 -13.92 -1.14 17.30
C HIS A 592 -13.14 -0.86 18.60
N ASP A 593 -13.80 -0.38 19.66
CA ASP A 593 -13.18 0.00 20.94
C ASP A 593 -12.29 -1.10 21.57
N THR A 594 -12.52 -2.37 21.21
CA THR A 594 -11.80 -3.53 21.78
C THR A 594 -10.86 -4.23 20.80
N ALA A 595 -10.79 -3.77 19.55
CA ALA A 595 -10.24 -4.57 18.47
C ALA A 595 -8.72 -4.45 18.28
N LEU A 596 -8.10 -3.40 18.83
CA LEU A 596 -6.67 -3.09 18.63
C LEU A 596 -5.88 -3.02 19.94
N PRO A 597 -5.87 -4.08 20.78
CA PRO A 597 -5.13 -4.07 22.04
C PRO A 597 -3.62 -3.90 21.80
N GLY A 598 -2.97 -3.04 22.58
CA GLY A 598 -1.52 -2.82 22.52
C GLY A 598 -1.05 -1.84 21.43
N LEU A 599 -1.97 -1.15 20.74
CA LEU A 599 -1.66 -0.03 19.85
C LEU A 599 -2.33 1.25 20.35
N ALA A 600 -1.62 2.36 20.27
CA ALA A 600 -2.25 3.68 20.32
C ALA A 600 -2.83 4.02 18.94
N LEU A 601 -4.03 4.60 18.90
CA LEU A 601 -4.72 4.92 17.65
C LEU A 601 -4.61 6.41 17.33
N ALA A 602 -4.13 6.74 16.14
CA ALA A 602 -4.19 8.08 15.58
C ALA A 602 -5.45 8.22 14.72
N THR A 603 -6.47 8.90 15.23
CA THR A 603 -7.77 9.07 14.56
C THR A 603 -7.79 10.38 13.79
N LEU A 604 -8.42 10.40 12.60
CA LEU A 604 -8.40 11.55 11.71
C LEU A 604 -9.69 11.64 10.89
N LEU A 605 -9.98 12.83 10.35
CA LEU A 605 -11.09 13.07 9.41
C LEU A 605 -10.59 13.25 7.98
N ASP A 606 -9.41 13.82 7.82
CA ASP A 606 -8.71 13.99 6.56
C ASP A 606 -7.19 14.06 6.77
N ASN A 607 -6.43 13.86 5.67
CA ASN A 607 -5.00 14.07 5.61
C ASN A 607 -4.57 14.39 4.16
N HIS A 608 -3.27 14.47 3.91
CA HIS A 608 -2.68 14.73 2.60
C HIS A 608 -2.91 13.66 1.51
N ASP A 609 -3.43 12.49 1.87
CA ASP A 609 -3.66 11.35 0.96
C ASP A 609 -5.13 11.00 0.85
N MET A 610 -6.04 11.88 1.27
CA MET A 610 -7.46 11.71 1.06
C MET A 610 -8.15 13.03 0.75
N ASN A 611 -9.31 12.94 0.11
CA ASN A 611 -10.16 14.10 -0.08
C ASN A 611 -10.47 14.76 1.28
N ARG A 612 -10.36 16.09 1.33
CA ARG A 612 -10.68 16.93 2.48
C ARG A 612 -12.12 16.70 2.91
N PHE A 613 -12.34 16.61 4.22
CA PHE A 613 -13.66 16.36 4.79
C PHE A 613 -14.67 17.41 4.33
N LEU A 614 -14.27 18.69 4.35
CA LEU A 614 -15.16 19.80 3.99
C LEU A 614 -15.61 19.73 2.52
N TRP A 615 -14.76 19.25 1.62
CA TRP A 615 -15.13 19.04 0.22
C TRP A 615 -16.21 17.97 0.07
N MET A 616 -16.03 16.84 0.78
CA MET A 616 -17.01 15.76 0.80
C MET A 616 -18.34 16.18 1.43
N ALA A 617 -18.27 17.03 2.45
CA ALA A 617 -19.41 17.67 3.09
C ALA A 617 -20.05 18.77 2.22
N ARG A 618 -19.55 19.01 1.00
CA ARG A 618 -20.01 20.03 0.05
C ARG A 618 -19.98 21.45 0.63
N GLY A 619 -18.95 21.75 1.41
CA GLY A 619 -18.76 23.05 2.06
C GLY A 619 -19.59 23.26 3.33
N ASP A 620 -20.29 22.23 3.82
CA ASP A 620 -21.09 22.30 5.05
C ASP A 620 -20.18 22.24 6.29
N THR A 621 -19.86 23.42 6.84
CA THR A 621 -19.00 23.57 8.02
C THR A 621 -19.65 23.05 9.30
N GLU A 622 -20.98 23.00 9.38
CA GLU A 622 -21.69 22.45 10.54
C GLU A 622 -21.52 20.92 10.63
N ARG A 623 -21.46 20.22 9.49
CA ARG A 623 -21.08 18.79 9.47
C ARG A 623 -19.65 18.58 9.96
N LEU A 624 -18.75 19.47 9.59
CA LEU A 624 -17.36 19.40 10.04
C LEU A 624 -17.25 19.68 11.54
N LYS A 625 -17.96 20.66 12.09
CA LYS A 625 -18.00 20.91 13.54
C LYS A 625 -18.55 19.71 14.31
N LEU A 626 -19.58 19.04 13.78
CA LEU A 626 -20.14 17.83 14.37
C LEU A 626 -19.11 16.67 14.37
N ALA A 627 -18.42 16.44 13.24
CA ALA A 627 -17.40 15.41 13.12
C ALA A 627 -16.14 15.72 13.95
N ALA A 628 -15.72 16.99 14.02
CA ALA A 628 -14.62 17.46 14.85
C ALA A 628 -14.94 17.27 16.34
N THR A 629 -16.20 17.49 16.74
CA THR A 629 -16.65 17.21 18.11
C THR A 629 -16.45 15.74 18.44
N LEU A 630 -16.91 14.83 17.57
CA LEU A 630 -16.66 13.40 17.72
C LEU A 630 -15.16 13.10 17.85
N LEU A 631 -14.35 13.54 16.89
CA LEU A 631 -12.91 13.31 16.85
C LEU A 631 -12.23 13.73 18.16
N MET A 632 -12.52 14.93 18.64
CA MET A 632 -11.86 15.52 19.81
C MET A 632 -12.37 14.97 21.15
N THR A 633 -13.52 14.28 21.17
CA THR A 633 -14.08 13.64 22.37
C THR A 633 -14.01 12.12 22.37
N LEU A 634 -13.26 11.50 21.44
CA LEU A 634 -12.93 10.07 21.42
C LEU A 634 -11.56 9.77 22.08
N PRO A 635 -11.31 8.51 22.51
CA PRO A 635 -9.98 8.07 22.95
C PRO A 635 -8.99 8.05 21.77
N GLY A 636 -7.69 8.07 22.08
CA GLY A 636 -6.61 8.03 21.07
C GLY A 636 -5.95 9.40 20.86
N MET A 637 -5.28 9.54 19.72
CA MET A 637 -4.52 10.71 19.29
C MET A 637 -5.25 11.38 18.12
N PRO A 638 -6.16 12.35 18.37
CA PRO A 638 -6.79 13.10 17.30
C PRO A 638 -5.74 13.77 16.41
N VAL A 639 -5.90 13.65 15.11
CA VAL A 639 -5.07 14.31 14.10
C VAL A 639 -5.90 15.38 13.40
N ILE A 640 -5.42 16.62 13.49
CA ILE A 640 -5.94 17.76 12.75
C ILE A 640 -5.00 18.00 11.57
N TYR A 641 -5.52 17.87 10.35
CA TYR A 641 -4.76 18.19 9.14
C TYR A 641 -4.84 19.69 8.84
N TYR A 642 -3.71 20.30 8.47
CA TYR A 642 -3.63 21.75 8.32
C TYR A 642 -4.71 22.30 7.38
N GLY A 643 -5.35 23.37 7.82
CA GLY A 643 -6.39 24.05 7.08
C GLY A 643 -7.79 23.51 7.37
N THR A 644 -7.95 22.28 7.86
CA THR A 644 -9.27 21.72 8.19
C THR A 644 -9.96 22.58 9.26
N GLU A 645 -9.20 23.12 10.21
CA GLU A 645 -9.69 23.98 11.28
C GLU A 645 -10.08 25.40 10.84
N VAL A 646 -9.66 25.83 9.65
CA VAL A 646 -9.95 27.16 9.07
C VAL A 646 -10.75 27.08 7.78
N GLY A 647 -11.32 25.92 7.46
CA GLY A 647 -12.24 25.75 6.33
C GLY A 647 -11.55 25.56 4.98
N LEU A 648 -10.28 25.17 4.97
CA LEU A 648 -9.60 24.82 3.73
C LEU A 648 -10.25 23.59 3.10
N THR A 649 -10.69 23.75 1.85
CA THR A 649 -11.29 22.72 1.01
C THR A 649 -10.42 22.46 -0.22
N GLN A 650 -10.87 21.58 -1.11
CA GLN A 650 -10.21 21.29 -2.38
C GLN A 650 -11.09 21.69 -3.58
N ARG A 651 -10.50 21.80 -4.77
CA ARG A 651 -11.23 22.29 -5.97
C ARG A 651 -11.81 21.15 -6.81
N HIS A 652 -11.13 20.01 -6.84
CA HIS A 652 -11.48 18.86 -7.65
C HIS A 652 -11.31 17.58 -6.83
N ASP A 653 -11.98 16.50 -7.22
CA ASP A 653 -11.80 15.18 -6.63
C ASP A 653 -10.36 14.66 -6.83
N GLY A 654 -9.79 13.99 -5.83
CA GLY A 654 -8.43 13.46 -5.78
C GLY A 654 -8.21 12.16 -6.57
N VAL A 655 -8.82 12.02 -7.76
CA VAL A 655 -8.95 10.74 -8.50
C VAL A 655 -7.60 10.09 -8.88
N ALA A 656 -6.54 10.87 -9.13
CA ALA A 656 -5.26 10.36 -9.64
C ALA A 656 -4.08 10.51 -8.66
N GLU A 657 -4.04 11.64 -7.96
CA GLU A 657 -3.11 11.93 -6.86
C GLU A 657 -3.89 12.89 -5.96
N ASN A 658 -4.00 12.61 -4.65
CA ASN A 658 -4.72 13.45 -3.68
C ASN A 658 -4.08 14.85 -3.48
N ALA A 659 -3.33 15.36 -4.47
CA ALA A 659 -2.66 16.64 -4.48
C ALA A 659 -3.62 17.81 -4.25
N GLU A 660 -4.89 17.71 -4.65
CA GLU A 660 -5.91 18.73 -4.38
C GLU A 660 -6.20 18.88 -2.88
N ALA A 661 -5.93 17.86 -2.04
CA ALA A 661 -5.96 17.99 -0.59
C ALA A 661 -4.76 18.78 -0.03
N ARG A 662 -3.78 19.16 -0.86
CA ARG A 662 -2.51 19.77 -0.46
C ARG A 662 -2.39 21.24 -0.87
N LEU A 663 -3.53 21.92 -1.06
CA LEU A 663 -3.55 23.36 -1.37
C LEU A 663 -2.96 24.20 -0.21
N PRO A 664 -2.42 25.39 -0.49
CA PRO A 664 -1.86 26.28 0.52
C PRO A 664 -2.81 26.57 1.69
N MET A 665 -2.23 26.66 2.90
CA MET A 665 -2.92 27.08 4.11
C MET A 665 -3.56 28.46 3.97
N LEU A 666 -4.73 28.63 4.59
CA LEU A 666 -5.43 29.90 4.67
C LEU A 666 -4.95 30.67 5.90
N TRP A 667 -4.65 31.97 5.73
CA TRP A 667 -4.22 32.85 6.80
C TRP A 667 -4.99 34.16 6.79
N GLY A 668 -5.14 34.77 7.98
CA GLY A 668 -5.80 36.07 8.12
C GLY A 668 -7.27 36.02 7.69
N ALA A 669 -7.67 36.94 6.82
CA ALA A 669 -9.08 37.12 6.43
C ALA A 669 -9.67 35.95 5.60
N ASP A 670 -8.82 35.07 5.07
CA ASP A 670 -9.27 33.90 4.30
C ASP A 670 -9.67 32.72 5.21
N GLN A 671 -9.44 32.82 6.52
CA GLN A 671 -9.80 31.78 7.49
C GLN A 671 -11.27 31.83 7.87
N ASP A 672 -11.91 30.66 7.98
CA ASP A 672 -13.17 30.53 8.71
C ASP A 672 -12.91 30.64 10.22
N HIS A 673 -13.09 31.84 10.77
CA HIS A 673 -12.83 32.11 12.18
C HIS A 673 -13.84 31.46 13.14
N ASP A 674 -15.04 31.15 12.67
CA ASP A 674 -16.06 30.47 13.49
C ASP A 674 -15.73 28.99 13.63
N LEU A 675 -15.29 28.36 12.53
CA LEU A 675 -14.76 27.00 12.58
C LEU A 675 -13.49 26.93 13.44
N LEU A 676 -12.56 27.88 13.28
CA LEU A 676 -11.34 27.96 14.09
C LEU A 676 -11.67 28.05 15.58
N ALA A 677 -12.60 28.94 15.97
CA ALA A 677 -13.02 29.11 17.35
C ALA A 677 -13.61 27.81 17.93
N HIS A 678 -14.37 27.06 17.12
CA HIS A 678 -14.90 25.75 17.52
C HIS A 678 -13.80 24.73 17.80
N PHE A 679 -12.81 24.59 16.91
CA PHE A 679 -11.67 23.69 17.13
C PHE A 679 -10.85 24.08 18.38
N GLN A 680 -10.59 25.37 18.58
CA GLN A 680 -9.90 25.86 19.79
C GLN A 680 -10.68 25.52 21.07
N LYS A 681 -12.02 25.62 21.04
CA LYS A 681 -12.87 25.25 22.17
C LYS A 681 -12.81 23.76 22.47
N LEU A 682 -12.85 22.91 21.44
CA LEU A 682 -12.67 21.46 21.56
C LEU A 682 -11.28 21.10 22.14
N GLY A 683 -10.23 21.78 21.67
CA GLY A 683 -8.87 21.64 22.18
C GLY A 683 -8.75 21.92 23.68
N ARG A 684 -9.27 23.08 24.13
CA ARG A 684 -9.32 23.43 25.55
C ARG A 684 -10.09 22.40 26.37
N LEU A 685 -11.28 22.01 25.91
CA LEU A 685 -12.13 21.05 26.61
C LEU A 685 -11.44 19.68 26.77
N ARG A 686 -10.78 19.19 25.72
CA ARG A 686 -10.01 17.95 25.78
C ARG A 686 -8.82 18.07 26.75
N ALA A 687 -8.11 19.20 26.76
CA ALA A 687 -6.98 19.43 27.66
C ALA A 687 -7.41 19.47 29.14
N GLU A 688 -8.59 20.04 29.43
CA GLU A 688 -9.12 20.16 30.79
C GLU A 688 -9.76 18.86 31.33
N SER A 689 -10.17 17.93 30.46
CA SER A 689 -10.85 16.69 30.85
C SER A 689 -9.97 15.45 30.72
N PRO A 690 -9.47 14.89 31.85
CA PRO A 690 -8.88 13.56 31.89
C PRO A 690 -9.77 12.46 31.29
N ALA A 691 -11.09 12.51 31.50
CA ALA A 691 -12.03 11.55 30.92
C ALA A 691 -12.04 11.59 29.38
N LEU A 692 -11.95 12.77 28.76
CA LEU A 692 -11.87 12.88 27.30
C LEU A 692 -10.54 12.36 26.73
N ARG A 693 -9.43 12.51 27.46
CA ARG A 693 -8.12 12.00 27.01
C ARG A 693 -7.96 10.50 27.26
N ARG A 694 -8.24 10.05 28.47
CA ARG A 694 -7.85 8.73 29.00
C ARG A 694 -9.04 7.83 29.41
N GLY A 695 -10.26 8.34 29.41
CA GLY A 695 -11.44 7.62 29.88
C GLY A 695 -12.01 6.60 28.89
N SER A 696 -12.71 5.59 29.40
CA SER A 696 -13.46 4.62 28.59
C SER A 696 -14.67 5.26 27.93
N ARG A 697 -15.03 4.83 26.73
CA ARG A 697 -16.25 5.24 26.02
C ARG A 697 -17.38 4.23 26.29
N ARG A 698 -18.62 4.71 26.37
CA ARG A 698 -19.81 3.85 26.36
C ARG A 698 -20.97 4.53 25.64
N THR A 699 -21.57 3.84 24.66
CA THR A 699 -22.81 4.28 24.02
C THR A 699 -23.97 4.26 25.03
N LEU A 700 -24.67 5.37 25.20
CA LEU A 700 -25.82 5.50 26.11
C LEU A 700 -27.15 5.34 25.37
N SER A 701 -27.28 5.97 24.21
CA SER A 701 -28.46 5.85 23.36
C SER A 701 -28.11 6.24 21.93
N VAL A 702 -28.74 5.58 20.96
CA VAL A 702 -28.62 5.93 19.55
C VAL A 702 -29.96 5.73 18.85
N ASP A 703 -30.32 6.68 18.00
CA ASP A 703 -31.45 6.60 17.07
C ASP A 703 -31.02 7.12 15.69
N ALA A 704 -31.98 7.32 14.77
CA ALA A 704 -31.69 7.76 13.41
C ALA A 704 -31.08 9.18 13.34
N ASP A 705 -31.39 10.04 14.31
CA ASP A 705 -31.04 11.46 14.32
C ASP A 705 -29.94 11.79 15.34
N ARG A 706 -29.79 10.98 16.40
CA ARG A 706 -28.93 11.33 17.55
C ARG A 706 -28.13 10.15 18.09
N LEU A 707 -26.85 10.41 18.34
CA LEU A 707 -25.92 9.54 19.05
C LEU A 707 -25.53 10.18 20.38
N VAL A 708 -25.65 9.44 21.47
CA VAL A 708 -25.24 9.85 22.81
C VAL A 708 -24.32 8.81 23.40
N TYR A 709 -23.14 9.24 23.86
CA TYR A 709 -22.19 8.39 24.55
C TYR A 709 -21.56 9.13 25.73
N GLU A 710 -20.97 8.40 26.65
CA GLU A 710 -20.19 8.97 27.75
C GLU A 710 -18.72 8.60 27.67
N ARG A 711 -17.88 9.45 28.26
CA ARG A 711 -16.48 9.23 28.57
C ARG A 711 -16.32 9.23 30.09
N VAL A 712 -15.69 8.19 30.63
CA VAL A 712 -15.59 7.98 32.08
C VAL A 712 -14.16 7.67 32.49
N LEU A 713 -13.65 8.39 33.49
CA LEU A 713 -12.39 8.10 34.16
C LEU A 713 -12.52 8.40 35.66
N GLY A 714 -12.48 7.34 36.49
CA GLY A 714 -12.71 7.49 37.93
C GLY A 714 -14.09 8.08 38.21
N GLU A 715 -14.13 9.25 38.85
CA GLU A 715 -15.36 9.99 39.16
C GLU A 715 -15.78 10.96 38.05
N GLU A 716 -14.88 11.30 37.12
CA GLU A 716 -15.18 12.22 36.03
C GLU A 716 -16.02 11.52 34.96
N ARG A 717 -17.15 12.14 34.61
CA ARG A 717 -18.06 11.70 33.56
C ARG A 717 -18.38 12.85 32.62
N VAL A 718 -18.25 12.60 31.33
CA VAL A 718 -18.58 13.55 30.27
C VAL A 718 -19.54 12.88 29.29
N VAL A 719 -20.72 13.46 29.10
CA VAL A 719 -21.73 12.98 28.16
C VAL A 719 -21.66 13.82 26.89
N VAL A 720 -21.48 13.15 25.76
CA VAL A 720 -21.44 13.77 24.43
C VAL A 720 -22.72 13.40 23.69
N SER A 721 -23.38 14.41 23.11
CA SER A 721 -24.51 14.21 22.21
C SER A 721 -24.21 14.81 20.85
N LEU A 722 -24.46 14.04 19.79
CA LEU A 722 -24.30 14.42 18.40
C LEU A 722 -25.63 14.22 17.68
N ASN A 723 -26.18 15.27 17.08
CA ASN A 723 -27.44 15.24 16.36
C ASN A 723 -27.22 15.53 14.88
N VAL A 724 -27.29 14.50 14.04
CA VAL A 724 -26.99 14.60 12.60
C VAL A 724 -28.08 15.36 11.83
N LYS A 725 -29.33 15.38 12.32
CA LYS A 725 -30.45 16.05 11.65
C LYS A 725 -30.40 17.57 11.76
N THR A 726 -30.00 18.06 12.93
CA THR A 726 -29.85 19.50 13.22
C THR A 726 -28.41 19.97 13.08
N SER A 727 -27.47 19.05 12.83
CA SER A 727 -26.03 19.26 12.99
C SER A 727 -25.65 19.80 14.37
N GLY A 728 -26.46 19.54 15.40
CA GLY A 728 -26.21 20.03 16.76
C GLY A 728 -25.30 19.11 17.58
N TRP A 729 -24.58 19.67 18.54
CA TRP A 729 -23.74 18.93 19.48
C TRP A 729 -23.87 19.51 20.89
N SER A 730 -23.58 18.70 21.91
CA SER A 730 -23.42 19.14 23.30
C SER A 730 -22.40 18.26 24.02
N VAL A 731 -21.58 18.85 24.89
CA VAL A 731 -20.65 18.10 25.75
C VAL A 731 -20.87 18.51 27.19
N VAL A 732 -21.53 17.63 27.95
CA VAL A 732 -22.02 17.89 29.30
C VAL A 732 -21.15 17.19 30.31
N ASP A 733 -20.59 17.92 31.27
CA ASP A 733 -19.78 17.34 32.35
C ASP A 733 -20.62 16.86 33.54
N GLY A 734 -19.95 16.31 34.56
CA GLY A 734 -20.61 15.85 35.80
C GLY A 734 -21.36 16.94 36.58
N SER A 735 -21.18 18.23 36.27
CA SER A 735 -21.94 19.34 36.84
C SER A 735 -23.25 19.64 36.09
N GLY A 736 -23.48 18.99 34.95
CA GLY A 736 -24.65 19.23 34.10
C GLY A 736 -24.53 20.46 33.19
N ARG A 737 -23.34 21.08 33.11
CA ARG A 737 -23.07 22.22 32.21
C ARG A 737 -22.62 21.75 30.84
N ASP A 738 -23.18 22.35 29.80
CA ASP A 738 -22.73 22.12 28.42
C ASP A 738 -21.51 23.00 28.12
N ARG A 739 -20.33 22.38 28.09
CA ARG A 739 -19.05 23.05 27.89
C ARG A 739 -18.86 23.58 26.46
N LEU A 740 -19.61 23.09 25.48
CA LEU A 740 -19.59 23.65 24.13
C LEU A 740 -20.67 24.74 23.93
N GLY A 741 -21.82 24.63 24.60
CA GLY A 741 -22.92 25.58 24.46
C GLY A 741 -22.93 26.76 25.45
N GLN A 742 -22.39 26.61 26.66
CA GLN A 742 -22.61 27.56 27.78
C GLN A 742 -21.35 28.32 28.23
N ASP A 743 -20.15 27.98 27.75
CA ASP A 743 -18.91 28.66 28.13
C ASP A 743 -18.73 30.08 27.55
N ASP A 744 -19.71 30.60 26.77
CA ASP A 744 -19.75 32.03 26.42
C ASP A 744 -20.16 32.94 27.61
N VAL A 745 -20.50 32.36 28.78
CA VAL A 745 -21.00 33.10 29.95
C VAL A 745 -19.91 33.36 31.02
N LEU A 746 -18.66 32.94 30.82
CA LEU A 746 -17.55 33.38 31.68
C LEU A 746 -16.48 34.10 30.85
N GLY A 747 -16.67 35.42 30.77
CA GLY A 747 -15.78 36.33 30.06
C GLY A 747 -14.32 36.21 30.49
N VAL A 748 -13.47 35.98 29.50
CA VAL A 748 -12.10 36.46 29.49
C VAL A 748 -11.93 37.23 28.18
N GLY A 749 -12.32 38.50 28.21
CA GLY A 749 -11.96 39.47 27.18
C GLY A 749 -10.49 39.91 27.33
N PRO A 750 -9.93 40.63 26.34
CA PRO A 750 -8.50 40.94 26.19
C PRO A 750 -7.84 41.82 27.28
N ASP A 751 -8.48 42.03 28.44
CA ASP A 751 -8.06 43.00 29.46
C ASP A 751 -7.46 42.41 30.74
N GLN A 752 -6.95 41.18 30.72
CA GLN A 752 -6.19 40.63 31.86
C GLN A 752 -4.69 40.51 31.56
N ARG A 753 -4.01 41.66 31.53
CA ARG A 753 -2.57 41.76 31.84
C ARG A 753 -2.44 42.07 33.35
N PRO A 754 -1.60 41.36 34.12
CA PRO A 754 -1.12 41.89 35.40
C PRO A 754 -0.12 43.02 35.10
N GLY A 755 -0.20 44.10 35.89
CA GLY A 755 0.50 45.38 35.67
C GLY A 755 2.01 45.35 35.80
#